data_AF-A0A5N6KW49-F1
#
_entry.id   AF-A0A5N6KW49-F1
#
_cell.length_a   1.000
_cell.length_b   1.000
_cell.length_c   1.000
_cell.angle_alpha   90.00
_cell.angle_beta   90.00
_cell.angle_gamma   90.00
#
_symmetry.space_group_name_H-M   'P 1'
#
loop_
_entity.id
_entity.type
_entity.pdbx_description
1 polymer ?
#
loop_
_entity_poly.entity_id
_entity_poly.type
_entity_poly.pdbx_seq_one_letter_code
_entity_poly.pdbx_strand_id
1 'polypeptide(L)'
;MQLWLDSRRYGRHHEPGVRGIVLYAVSIPRLSRSPRGKVLVCRVHSATVVPIIMFRSPRYLVFRHAQRTRRNQGLEDKPDEDLKPGQEHLRSFFLPGLQARPYTIEVKQPVTAADGSAITLSTSQLFYVQEPRFVLPEGAIHTTYPPSGFTTTAETLPHVIFNNPTFPWERPGSEDADKTPPDDYSRNRTPWLAVFVFTADELKLAETDLSGNDSLFFDIPSLKDGVKQTSTFTVPVPANELTKIKSTTTPYTKNVAEDATAANTILLKRELFAGFFSKYSKQGAAENTPTPYVQHHRFLAHKRVINTEGMAESGAEGTDDTGSFGVVVSGRCGPPSITVPTPVYVHLVSIEGVEQMPGFPFDKSTRFVAMVSLASWSYVCLPPGTPSVRDEMITLGKSISPLSSSLTEATRDKIHQVANTGDRLLERLDQGYALSRYRAQSGEVTACFLRGPFVPVGKYTLPDGFPETSMVGSDLSILDRQLGLMDISYSAAWQLGRTMAISDQAFTTCLYRVRTQIIQRATALAEGKYVGRYTWRKDKEQLLSGLKDSIERLGLIAGANELRSNCSVRRRWMVEKVQPLDLSYHGEIVDAFVDSEFTKAAKEVASTPCPEDPSKPSEKPYNEFNAPFSADWVIVLRWVLDRFFFDSIPAHYFLPDASLLPQESLKFFDIDDNWMDCFLDGALSLGNHIDQQTDKVRDAIKTAIKWYLQTDLGDLKYPPPIPKYGCLIRSSLITQFPDLIVAVDPAPEAHPDVQPVLLRHEILDKGTMLCLFSQPPAPSTFTKLTFTQPPHQQSFIVGEKVTNEEVDVAYRRAYTVEDPADPDFRQPFDQPPWKRGEGNADRPIMFLWETVDSVSQANVNLHMLLMDNYAPDYNSQLMAKMPPSFYSDNMASSALMAWQLNNPSWMLPVDIPPGMLSPRISTRPRALPVHERTPPPPPKPPVSQKDDSRSCDDFLLYEERLVRKNYVPVAGGNPMGRFTRAQDLSWPPTRIPQPDDFADDNYPVIEFFFWSMEEPGTPQDPGSIPMLVDAKSKPLAQDLIFSINIVDNAYPSVQIDGIEIQIKQGPPSQMTKPSIGPLTQLYDGPGASMLSNLRFNPKTMFSQNYDTLIIRLVPRSLEGYVTADRCASMSFLLAGVKVNVSPAQVTVMPDVSVNYRNLPVGTAKPYMTLMPVAKKEV
;
A
#
# COMPACT_ATOMS: atom_id res chain seq x y z
N MET A 1 -25.47 2.32 -1.36
CA MET A 1 -25.85 1.20 -0.46
C MET A 1 -26.41 -0.03 -1.20
N GLN A 2 -26.88 0.06 -2.45
CA GLN A 2 -27.35 -1.12 -3.22
C GLN A 2 -26.32 -1.71 -4.21
N LEU A 3 -25.17 -1.04 -4.41
CA LEU A 3 -24.05 -1.51 -5.25
C LEU A 3 -22.92 -2.23 -4.46
N TRP A 4 -23.06 -2.35 -3.14
CA TRP A 4 -22.03 -2.94 -2.27
C TRP A 4 -22.31 -4.40 -1.88
N LEU A 5 -23.45 -4.95 -2.30
CA LEU A 5 -23.88 -6.32 -1.97
C LEU A 5 -23.53 -7.38 -3.05
N ASP A 6 -23.11 -6.97 -4.25
CA ASP A 6 -22.91 -7.91 -5.38
C ASP A 6 -21.44 -8.36 -5.62
N SER A 7 -20.45 -7.87 -4.87
CA SER A 7 -19.03 -8.24 -5.08
C SER A 7 -18.53 -9.44 -4.27
N ARG A 8 -19.40 -10.17 -3.54
CA ARG A 8 -19.02 -11.34 -2.71
C ARG A 8 -19.42 -12.71 -3.25
N ARG A 9 -19.47 -12.90 -4.57
CA ARG A 9 -19.51 -14.24 -5.16
C ARG A 9 -18.33 -14.42 -6.11
N TYR A 10 -17.37 -15.24 -5.67
CA TYR A 10 -16.31 -15.98 -6.39
C TYR A 10 -14.93 -15.79 -5.76
N GLY A 11 -14.42 -16.88 -5.17
CA GLY A 11 -13.08 -16.98 -4.58
C GLY A 11 -13.07 -17.89 -3.35
N ARG A 12 -13.01 -19.22 -3.55
CA ARG A 12 -12.78 -20.21 -2.48
C ARG A 12 -11.32 -20.14 -2.04
N HIS A 13 -11.05 -19.76 -0.80
CA HIS A 13 -9.98 -20.32 0.03
C HIS A 13 -10.44 -20.32 1.49
N HIS A 14 -10.19 -21.44 2.17
CA HIS A 14 -10.69 -21.79 3.49
C HIS A 14 -9.99 -20.99 4.61
N GLU A 15 -10.75 -20.20 5.37
CA GLU A 15 -10.51 -19.91 6.79
C GLU A 15 -11.88 -19.86 7.50
N PRO A 16 -12.11 -20.61 8.61
CA PRO A 16 -13.37 -20.56 9.32
C PRO A 16 -13.31 -19.51 10.44
N GLY A 17 -14.05 -18.42 10.30
CA GLY A 17 -14.17 -17.40 11.34
C GLY A 17 -15.46 -16.61 11.20
N VAL A 18 -16.46 -16.96 12.02
CA VAL A 18 -17.75 -16.27 12.12
C VAL A 18 -17.53 -14.92 12.79
N ARG A 19 -17.27 -13.87 12.01
CA ARG A 19 -17.22 -12.49 12.52
C ARG A 19 -18.64 -11.94 12.66
N GLY A 20 -19.17 -11.95 13.88
CA GLY A 20 -20.42 -11.28 14.25
C GLY A 20 -20.26 -9.77 14.19
N ILE A 21 -21.13 -9.09 13.45
CA ILE A 21 -21.18 -7.62 13.38
C ILE A 21 -22.10 -7.14 14.51
N VAL A 22 -21.53 -6.39 15.48
CA VAL A 22 -22.30 -5.65 16.48
C VAL A 22 -22.77 -4.34 15.85
N LEU A 23 -24.09 -4.21 15.67
CA LEU A 23 -24.73 -2.98 15.18
C LEU A 23 -25.05 -2.06 16.37
N TYR A 24 -24.41 -0.90 16.44
CA TYR A 24 -24.87 0.20 17.31
C TYR A 24 -26.13 0.84 16.70
N ALA A 25 -27.25 0.73 17.40
CA ALA A 25 -28.51 1.33 17.00
C ALA A 25 -28.54 2.82 17.40
N VAL A 26 -28.25 3.71 16.44
CA VAL A 26 -28.60 5.14 16.57
C VAL A 26 -30.07 5.28 16.17
N SER A 27 -30.94 5.63 17.12
CA SER A 27 -32.37 5.81 16.85
C SER A 27 -32.60 7.07 16.00
N ILE A 28 -33.14 6.89 14.79
CA ILE A 28 -33.67 8.00 13.98
C ILE A 28 -35.20 7.96 14.11
N PRO A 29 -35.88 9.03 14.55
CA PRO A 29 -37.33 9.01 14.67
C PRO A 29 -38.01 8.95 13.29
N ARG A 30 -39.02 8.07 13.16
CA ARG A 30 -39.88 7.95 11.98
C ARG A 30 -40.68 9.24 11.77
N LEU A 31 -40.40 9.96 10.68
CA LEU A 31 -41.23 11.08 10.22
C LEU A 31 -42.38 10.57 9.32
N SER A 32 -43.62 10.84 9.74
CA SER A 32 -44.86 10.55 9.02
C SER A 32 -45.03 11.41 7.76
N ARG A 33 -45.46 10.79 6.65
CA ARG A 33 -45.79 11.46 5.38
C ARG A 33 -47.03 12.36 5.52
N SER A 34 -46.96 13.59 5.01
CA SER A 34 -48.13 14.38 4.60
C SER A 34 -48.02 14.78 3.12
N PRO A 35 -49.13 14.92 2.37
CA PRO A 35 -49.11 15.16 0.93
C PRO A 35 -49.35 16.64 0.65
N ARG A 36 -48.30 17.42 0.38
CA ARG A 36 -48.34 18.65 -0.43
C ARG A 36 -46.93 19.17 -0.66
N GLY A 37 -46.55 19.30 -1.93
CA GLY A 37 -45.20 19.60 -2.38
C GLY A 37 -44.68 20.96 -1.91
N LYS A 38 -43.57 20.93 -1.17
CA LYS A 38 -42.50 21.92 -1.17
C LYS A 38 -41.19 21.17 -0.97
N VAL A 39 -40.32 21.22 -1.97
CA VAL A 39 -38.94 20.71 -1.86
C VAL A 39 -38.17 21.69 -0.98
N LEU A 40 -38.03 21.36 0.30
CA LEU A 40 -37.08 22.02 1.19
C LEU A 40 -35.70 21.44 0.89
N VAL A 41 -34.89 22.20 0.14
CA VAL A 41 -33.45 21.95 0.02
C VAL A 41 -32.84 22.32 1.36
N CYS A 42 -32.57 21.33 2.22
CA CYS A 42 -31.71 21.54 3.37
C CYS A 42 -30.29 21.83 2.87
N ARG A 43 -29.87 23.11 2.99
CA ARG A 43 -28.45 23.48 3.03
C ARG A 43 -27.83 22.77 4.23
N VAL A 44 -27.09 21.71 3.98
CA VAL A 44 -26.17 21.14 4.98
C VAL A 44 -24.97 22.09 5.05
N HIS A 45 -25.05 23.11 5.91
CA HIS A 45 -23.88 23.84 6.39
C HIS A 45 -23.28 23.08 7.56
N SER A 46 -22.63 21.96 7.25
CA SER A 46 -21.56 21.40 8.05
C SER A 46 -20.85 20.38 7.16
N ALA A 47 -19.57 20.62 6.92
CA ALA A 47 -18.68 19.61 6.37
C ALA A 47 -18.48 18.54 7.44
N THR A 48 -19.50 17.74 7.73
CA THR A 48 -19.31 16.49 8.44
C THR A 48 -18.59 15.57 7.47
N VAL A 49 -17.27 15.53 7.64
CA VAL A 49 -16.38 14.50 7.13
C VAL A 49 -17.11 13.17 7.30
N VAL A 50 -17.57 12.58 6.19
CA VAL A 50 -18.02 11.20 6.21
C VAL A 50 -16.79 10.42 6.68
N PRO A 51 -16.83 9.69 7.81
CA PRO A 51 -15.74 8.82 8.17
C PRO A 51 -15.78 7.70 7.13
N ILE A 52 -15.08 7.92 6.02
CA ILE A 52 -14.60 6.83 5.18
C ILE A 52 -13.85 5.97 6.17
N ILE A 53 -14.39 4.79 6.41
CA ILE A 53 -13.86 3.84 7.36
C ILE A 53 -12.36 3.73 7.06
N MET A 54 -11.53 4.32 7.95
CA MET A 54 -10.07 4.36 7.85
C MET A 54 -9.55 2.96 8.15
N PHE A 55 -9.83 2.01 7.26
CA PHE A 55 -9.14 0.73 7.27
C PHE A 55 -7.69 1.00 6.85
N ARG A 56 -6.77 0.97 7.82
CA ARG A 56 -5.30 0.90 7.70
C ARG A 56 -4.73 1.48 6.40
N SER A 57 -5.00 2.77 6.14
CA SER A 57 -4.32 3.45 5.03
C SER A 57 -2.86 3.63 5.43
N PRO A 58 -1.87 3.33 4.55
CA PRO A 58 -0.45 3.54 4.84
C PRO A 58 -0.10 5.03 5.09
N ARG A 59 -1.05 5.93 4.78
CA ARG A 59 -0.94 7.39 4.92
C ARG A 59 -1.67 7.95 6.13
N TYR A 60 -2.08 7.12 7.09
CA TYR A 60 -2.81 7.56 8.28
C TYR A 60 -2.08 8.67 9.06
N LEU A 61 -0.75 8.63 9.14
CA LEU A 61 0.05 9.67 9.78
C LEU A 61 -0.05 11.03 9.09
N VAL A 62 -0.21 11.06 7.76
CA VAL A 62 -0.44 12.31 7.00
C VAL A 62 -1.77 12.93 7.39
N PHE A 63 -2.82 12.11 7.47
CA PHE A 63 -4.15 12.57 7.86
C PHE A 63 -4.19 13.03 9.31
N ARG A 64 -3.51 12.31 10.21
CA ARG A 64 -3.35 12.72 11.62
C ARG A 64 -2.60 14.03 11.75
N HIS A 65 -1.48 14.19 11.03
CA HIS A 65 -0.73 15.44 11.03
C HIS A 65 -1.61 16.61 10.56
N ALA A 66 -2.36 16.43 9.46
CA ALA A 66 -3.32 17.42 8.98
C ALA A 66 -4.41 17.77 10.01
N GLN A 67 -4.97 16.78 10.72
CA GLN A 67 -5.94 17.00 11.80
C GLN A 67 -5.31 17.78 12.96
N ARG A 68 -4.09 17.44 13.39
CA ARG A 68 -3.37 18.19 14.43
C ARG A 68 -3.14 19.64 14.03
N THR A 69 -2.70 19.89 12.80
CA THR A 69 -2.53 21.26 12.31
C THR A 69 -3.86 22.03 12.35
N ARG A 70 -4.98 21.40 11.97
CA ARG A 70 -6.32 22.01 12.06
C ARG A 70 -6.75 22.30 13.50
N ARG A 71 -6.51 21.37 14.43
CA ARG A 71 -6.76 21.56 15.88
C ARG A 71 -5.92 22.70 16.44
N ASN A 72 -4.64 22.77 16.08
CA ASN A 72 -3.74 23.85 16.49
C ASN A 72 -4.17 25.22 15.93
N GLN A 73 -4.83 25.25 14.78
CA GLN A 73 -5.42 26.46 14.20
C GLN A 73 -6.82 26.80 14.75
N GLY A 74 -7.39 25.95 15.62
CA GLY A 74 -8.73 26.15 16.20
C GLY A 74 -9.89 25.83 15.25
N LEU A 75 -9.66 25.03 14.21
CA LEU A 75 -10.69 24.60 13.25
C LEU A 75 -11.47 23.36 13.71
N GLU A 76 -10.95 22.61 14.69
CA GLU A 76 -11.55 21.41 15.28
C GLU A 76 -11.52 21.48 16.81
N ASP A 77 -12.51 20.87 17.48
CA ASP A 77 -12.58 20.77 18.94
C ASP A 77 -11.49 19.84 19.50
N LYS A 78 -10.95 20.19 20.68
CA LYS A 78 -9.95 19.36 21.37
C LYS A 78 -10.63 18.21 22.14
N PRO A 79 -10.00 17.03 22.22
CA PRO A 79 -10.49 15.95 23.07
C PRO A 79 -10.44 16.33 24.57
N ASP A 80 -11.28 15.68 25.38
CA ASP A 80 -11.40 15.96 26.84
C ASP A 80 -10.08 15.78 27.62
N GLU A 81 -9.16 14.95 27.13
CA GLU A 81 -7.84 14.68 27.74
C GLU A 81 -6.71 14.84 26.71
N ASP A 82 -6.39 16.09 26.32
CA ASP A 82 -5.29 16.41 25.40
C ASP A 82 -3.92 16.27 26.09
N LEU A 83 -3.07 15.35 25.60
CA LEU A 83 -1.73 15.06 26.13
C LEU A 83 -0.65 15.53 25.15
N LYS A 84 0.38 16.22 25.64
CA LYS A 84 1.53 16.55 24.78
C LYS A 84 2.40 15.30 24.51
N PRO A 85 3.19 15.30 23.43
CA PRO A 85 4.11 14.19 23.15
C PRO A 85 5.07 13.93 24.31
N GLY A 86 5.25 12.66 24.68
CA GLY A 86 6.07 12.25 25.82
C GLY A 86 5.41 12.38 27.20
N GLN A 87 4.17 12.88 27.27
CA GLN A 87 3.38 12.89 28.52
C GLN A 87 2.48 11.66 28.61
N GLU A 88 2.27 11.19 29.85
CA GLU A 88 1.27 10.20 30.19
C GLU A 88 0.52 10.61 31.44
N HIS A 89 -0.73 10.18 31.57
CA HIS A 89 -1.51 10.32 32.80
C HIS A 89 -1.80 8.95 33.39
N LEU A 90 -1.41 8.78 34.66
CA LEU A 90 -1.75 7.62 35.47
C LEU A 90 -2.89 8.00 36.40
N ARG A 91 -3.99 7.23 36.35
CA ARG A 91 -5.14 7.38 37.25
C ARG A 91 -5.31 6.11 38.07
N SER A 92 -5.59 6.25 39.36
CA SER A 92 -5.70 5.10 40.25
C SER A 92 -6.78 4.09 39.83
N PHE A 93 -7.91 4.56 39.31
CA PHE A 93 -8.98 3.69 38.82
C PHE A 93 -9.88 4.42 37.80
N PHE A 94 -10.67 3.66 37.05
CA PHE A 94 -11.72 4.19 36.18
C PHE A 94 -12.96 3.31 36.25
N LEU A 95 -14.00 3.79 36.93
CA LEU A 95 -15.23 3.03 37.12
C LEU A 95 -16.18 3.22 35.93
N PRO A 96 -16.82 2.15 35.42
CA PRO A 96 -17.93 2.31 34.49
C PRO A 96 -19.11 2.96 35.20
N GLY A 97 -20.02 3.58 34.42
CA GLY A 97 -21.21 4.24 34.98
C GLY A 97 -22.13 3.27 35.74
N LEU A 98 -22.17 2.00 35.34
CA LEU A 98 -22.82 0.90 36.05
C LEU A 98 -21.88 -0.31 36.05
N GLN A 99 -21.71 -0.95 37.21
CA GLN A 99 -20.92 -2.17 37.39
C GLN A 99 -21.76 -3.43 37.15
N ALA A 100 -21.15 -4.57 36.88
CA ALA A 100 -21.87 -5.81 36.63
C ALA A 100 -22.47 -6.39 37.94
N ARG A 101 -23.70 -5.97 38.26
CA ARG A 101 -24.50 -6.46 39.37
C ARG A 101 -25.99 -6.33 39.05
N PRO A 102 -26.89 -7.02 39.78
CA PRO A 102 -28.32 -6.75 39.69
C PRO A 102 -28.63 -5.33 40.17
N TYR A 103 -29.42 -4.59 39.39
CA TYR A 103 -29.92 -3.28 39.75
C TYR A 103 -31.45 -3.28 39.76
N THR A 104 -32.03 -2.54 40.69
CA THR A 104 -33.46 -2.32 40.78
C THR A 104 -33.77 -0.87 40.45
N ILE A 105 -34.51 -0.62 39.37
CA ILE A 105 -35.04 0.71 39.05
C ILE A 105 -36.30 0.90 39.88
N GLU A 106 -36.31 1.85 40.80
CA GLU A 106 -37.51 2.29 41.53
C GLU A 106 -38.07 3.57 40.90
N VAL A 107 -39.32 3.51 40.41
CA VAL A 107 -40.05 4.70 39.91
C VAL A 107 -41.10 5.08 40.94
N LYS A 108 -41.00 6.31 41.48
CA LYS A 108 -41.95 6.89 42.44
C LYS A 108 -42.69 8.06 41.79
N GLN A 109 -44.00 7.95 41.65
CA GLN A 109 -44.87 9.00 41.10
C GLN A 109 -45.80 9.53 42.20
N PRO A 110 -45.55 10.73 42.74
CA PRO A 110 -46.51 11.38 43.63
C PRO A 110 -47.72 11.86 42.80
N VAL A 111 -48.91 11.43 43.20
CA VAL A 111 -50.19 11.84 42.63
C VAL A 111 -50.98 12.56 43.71
N THR A 112 -51.27 13.84 43.48
CA THR A 112 -52.16 14.64 44.35
C THR A 112 -53.57 14.66 43.77
N ALA A 113 -54.55 14.22 44.56
CA ALA A 113 -55.96 14.38 44.24
C ALA A 113 -56.40 15.84 44.46
N ALA A 114 -57.51 16.24 43.84
CA ALA A 114 -58.07 17.59 43.95
C ALA A 114 -58.42 17.99 45.41
N ASP A 115 -58.61 17.00 46.27
CA ASP A 115 -59.03 17.15 47.68
C ASP A 115 -57.85 17.40 48.62
N GLY A 116 -56.61 17.47 48.10
CA GLY A 116 -55.38 17.69 48.86
C GLY A 116 -54.70 16.41 49.39
N SER A 117 -55.25 15.22 49.12
CA SER A 117 -54.61 13.94 49.47
C SER A 117 -53.54 13.56 48.44
N ALA A 118 -52.34 13.24 48.92
CA ALA A 118 -51.20 12.82 48.08
C ALA A 118 -50.94 11.32 48.25
N ILE A 119 -50.91 10.56 47.16
CA ILE A 119 -50.54 9.14 47.13
C ILE A 119 -49.32 8.99 46.22
N THR A 120 -48.26 8.34 46.71
CA THR A 120 -47.09 8.03 45.87
C THR A 120 -47.21 6.61 45.33
N LEU A 121 -47.40 6.47 44.02
CA LEU A 121 -47.32 5.18 43.34
C LEU A 121 -45.85 4.80 43.21
N SER A 122 -45.49 3.56 43.59
CA SER A 122 -44.13 3.05 43.40
C SER A 122 -44.16 1.74 42.62
N THR A 123 -43.25 1.60 41.65
CA THR A 123 -43.00 0.36 40.93
C THR A 123 -41.50 0.10 40.88
N SER A 124 -41.10 -1.17 40.89
CA SER A 124 -39.71 -1.58 40.82
C SER A 124 -39.49 -2.61 39.71
N GLN A 125 -38.40 -2.46 38.95
CA GLN A 125 -37.98 -3.41 37.93
C GLN A 125 -36.52 -3.80 38.14
N LEU A 126 -36.26 -5.11 38.23
CA LEU A 126 -34.91 -5.67 38.30
C LEU A 126 -34.32 -5.80 36.88
N PHE A 127 -33.09 -5.35 36.68
CA PHE A 127 -32.31 -5.59 35.46
C PHE A 127 -30.86 -5.95 35.81
N TYR A 128 -30.18 -6.62 34.88
CA TYR A 128 -28.80 -7.09 35.06
C TYR A 128 -27.87 -6.40 34.06
N VAL A 129 -26.76 -5.88 34.56
CA VAL A 129 -25.63 -5.50 33.70
C VAL A 129 -24.73 -6.72 33.57
N GLN A 130 -24.68 -7.29 32.36
CA GLN A 130 -23.90 -8.49 32.06
C GLN A 130 -22.54 -8.08 31.52
N GLU A 131 -21.47 -8.60 32.12
CA GLU A 131 -20.09 -8.45 31.66
C GLU A 131 -19.37 -9.81 31.73
N PRO A 132 -18.27 -10.01 30.96
CA PRO A 132 -17.52 -11.25 30.95
C PRO A 132 -17.06 -11.67 32.36
N ARG A 133 -17.39 -12.90 32.76
CA ARG A 133 -17.12 -13.40 34.13
C ARG A 133 -16.12 -14.56 34.19
N PHE A 134 -16.20 -15.49 33.25
CA PHE A 134 -15.39 -16.73 33.24
C PHE A 134 -14.47 -16.86 32.02
N VAL A 135 -14.74 -16.10 30.94
CA VAL A 135 -13.99 -16.13 29.68
C VAL A 135 -13.85 -14.69 29.19
N LEU A 136 -12.67 -14.32 28.71
CA LEU A 136 -12.44 -12.99 28.12
C LEU A 136 -12.98 -12.93 26.68
N PRO A 137 -13.55 -11.78 26.27
CA PRO A 137 -13.91 -11.58 24.87
C PRO A 137 -12.64 -11.50 24.00
N GLU A 138 -12.77 -11.89 22.73
CA GLU A 138 -11.68 -11.77 21.75
C GLU A 138 -11.25 -10.30 21.63
N GLY A 139 -9.95 -10.03 21.72
CA GLY A 139 -9.39 -8.68 21.64
C GLY A 139 -9.52 -7.84 22.92
N ALA A 140 -9.91 -8.42 24.07
CA ALA A 140 -9.95 -7.69 25.34
C ALA A 140 -8.56 -7.22 25.82
N ILE A 141 -7.56 -8.09 25.66
CA ILE A 141 -6.16 -7.83 26.01
C ILE A 141 -5.49 -7.13 24.82
N HIS A 142 -4.90 -5.97 25.08
CA HIS A 142 -4.02 -5.28 24.15
C HIS A 142 -2.67 -6.01 24.09
N THR A 143 -2.00 -6.10 25.25
CA THR A 143 -0.66 -6.68 25.36
C THR A 143 -0.46 -7.37 26.72
N THR A 144 0.32 -8.43 26.73
CA THR A 144 0.83 -9.09 27.95
C THR A 144 2.34 -8.96 28.00
N TYR A 145 2.90 -8.67 29.16
CA TYR A 145 4.34 -8.63 29.33
C TYR A 145 4.76 -9.50 30.53
N PRO A 146 5.81 -10.31 30.39
CA PRO A 146 6.49 -10.66 29.13
C PRO A 146 5.55 -11.39 28.17
N PRO A 147 5.70 -11.23 26.83
CA PRO A 147 4.90 -12.00 25.89
C PRO A 147 5.21 -13.51 25.96
N SER A 148 4.28 -14.33 25.50
CA SER A 148 4.44 -15.79 25.53
C SER A 148 5.68 -16.24 24.74
N GLY A 149 6.53 -17.05 25.38
CA GLY A 149 7.76 -17.61 24.78
C GLY A 149 8.98 -16.68 24.80
N PHE A 150 8.86 -15.46 25.30
CA PHE A 150 9.99 -14.54 25.47
C PHE A 150 10.79 -14.85 26.73
N THR A 151 11.97 -14.24 26.81
CA THR A 151 12.88 -14.34 27.96
C THR A 151 12.96 -12.99 28.67
N THR A 152 12.95 -12.98 30.02
CA THR A 152 13.17 -11.75 30.81
C THR A 152 13.90 -12.05 32.12
N THR A 153 14.38 -11.03 32.82
CA THR A 153 15.01 -11.15 34.14
C THR A 153 14.00 -11.40 35.28
N ALA A 154 14.47 -11.97 36.39
CA ALA A 154 13.64 -12.30 37.55
C ALA A 154 13.00 -11.08 38.25
N GLU A 155 13.57 -9.88 38.12
CA GLU A 155 13.08 -8.63 38.70
C GLU A 155 11.76 -8.15 38.09
N THR A 156 11.44 -8.62 36.90
CA THR A 156 10.25 -8.23 36.15
C THR A 156 8.98 -8.65 36.89
N LEU A 157 8.03 -7.73 37.01
CA LEU A 157 6.64 -7.98 37.41
C LEU A 157 5.76 -8.17 36.17
N PRO A 158 5.25 -9.38 35.92
CA PRO A 158 4.36 -9.62 34.79
C PRO A 158 3.06 -8.82 34.92
N HIS A 159 2.53 -8.36 33.80
CA HIS A 159 1.33 -7.52 33.78
C HIS A 159 0.52 -7.69 32.49
N VAL A 160 -0.74 -7.26 32.56
CA VAL A 160 -1.71 -7.29 31.46
C VAL A 160 -2.25 -5.91 31.22
N ILE A 161 -2.42 -5.58 29.94
CA ILE A 161 -2.97 -4.30 29.48
C ILE A 161 -4.22 -4.56 28.66
N PHE A 162 -5.31 -3.88 28.99
CA PHE A 162 -6.63 -4.05 28.40
C PHE A 162 -6.97 -2.88 27.48
N ASN A 163 -7.62 -3.19 26.35
CA ASN A 163 -8.16 -2.19 25.43
C ASN A 163 -9.28 -1.37 26.05
N ASN A 164 -10.09 -2.00 26.91
CA ASN A 164 -11.10 -1.29 27.68
C ASN A 164 -10.52 -0.84 29.05
N PRO A 165 -10.39 0.47 29.32
CA PRO A 165 -9.83 0.96 30.58
C PRO A 165 -10.70 0.67 31.81
N THR A 166 -12.00 0.42 31.66
CA THR A 166 -12.88 0.10 32.81
C THR A 166 -12.79 -1.36 33.26
N PHE A 167 -12.26 -2.25 32.42
CA PHE A 167 -12.35 -3.70 32.60
C PHE A 167 -11.90 -4.21 33.98
N PRO A 168 -10.79 -3.72 34.57
CA PRO A 168 -10.38 -4.16 35.91
C PRO A 168 -11.35 -3.82 37.05
N TRP A 169 -12.29 -2.89 36.85
CA TRP A 169 -13.25 -2.42 37.86
C TRP A 169 -14.73 -2.58 37.44
N GLU A 170 -15.01 -3.32 36.37
CA GLU A 170 -16.38 -3.65 35.94
C GLU A 170 -17.14 -4.46 36.98
N ARG A 171 -16.44 -5.25 37.80
CA ARG A 171 -17.00 -6.02 38.92
C ARG A 171 -16.36 -5.58 40.24
N PRO A 172 -17.06 -5.70 41.37
CA PRO A 172 -16.48 -5.39 42.68
C PRO A 172 -15.40 -6.42 43.04
N GLY A 173 -14.18 -5.95 43.30
CA GLY A 173 -13.06 -6.79 43.73
C GLY A 173 -13.02 -7.08 45.24
N SER A 174 -13.53 -6.16 46.06
CA SER A 174 -13.65 -6.30 47.52
C SER A 174 -15.05 -5.86 47.93
N GLU A 175 -15.87 -6.80 48.41
CA GLU A 175 -17.22 -6.45 48.90
C GLU A 175 -17.16 -5.83 50.28
N ASP A 176 -16.16 -6.21 51.09
CA ASP A 176 -16.00 -5.66 52.43
C ASP A 176 -15.59 -4.18 52.36
N ALA A 177 -14.76 -3.80 51.38
CA ALA A 177 -14.44 -2.39 51.12
C ALA A 177 -15.66 -1.60 50.63
N ASP A 178 -16.60 -2.22 49.91
CA ASP A 178 -17.82 -1.52 49.47
C ASP A 178 -18.82 -1.31 50.62
N LYS A 179 -18.87 -2.23 51.61
CA LYS A 179 -19.72 -2.14 52.80
C LYS A 179 -19.12 -1.24 53.88
N THR A 180 -17.84 -1.45 54.16
CA THR A 180 -17.04 -0.72 55.15
C THR A 180 -15.82 -0.12 54.44
N PRO A 181 -15.96 1.07 53.84
CA PRO A 181 -14.89 1.67 53.05
C PRO A 181 -13.67 2.00 53.92
N PRO A 182 -12.47 1.54 53.56
CA PRO A 182 -11.23 1.99 54.21
C PRO A 182 -10.99 3.48 53.97
N ASP A 183 -10.13 4.10 54.78
CA ASP A 183 -9.86 5.54 54.71
C ASP A 183 -9.38 6.00 53.31
N ASP A 184 -8.68 5.12 52.60
CA ASP A 184 -8.14 5.38 51.26
C ASP A 184 -9.08 4.99 50.10
N TYR A 185 -10.29 4.52 50.42
CA TYR A 185 -11.25 4.05 49.43
C TYR A 185 -11.48 5.11 48.35
N SER A 186 -11.76 6.37 48.70
CA SER A 186 -12.01 7.42 47.70
C SER A 186 -10.93 7.57 46.61
N ARG A 187 -9.68 7.17 46.89
CA ARG A 187 -8.54 7.27 45.98
C ARG A 187 -8.13 5.94 45.36
N ASN A 188 -8.40 4.82 46.02
CA ASN A 188 -7.96 3.48 45.60
C ASN A 188 -9.14 2.51 45.52
N ARG A 189 -9.19 1.70 44.45
CA ARG A 189 -10.24 0.70 44.23
C ARG A 189 -9.59 -0.65 43.93
N THR A 190 -9.99 -1.68 44.66
CA THR A 190 -9.53 -3.05 44.41
C THR A 190 -10.11 -3.57 43.10
N PRO A 191 -9.28 -3.97 42.12
CA PRO A 191 -9.76 -4.60 40.90
C PRO A 191 -10.31 -6.00 41.21
N TRP A 192 -11.21 -6.52 40.38
CA TRP A 192 -11.66 -7.92 40.51
C TRP A 192 -10.69 -8.94 39.88
N LEU A 193 -9.55 -8.46 39.40
CA LEU A 193 -8.51 -9.20 38.69
C LEU A 193 -7.18 -9.11 39.42
N ALA A 194 -6.43 -10.21 39.45
CA ALA A 194 -5.06 -10.25 39.93
C ALA A 194 -4.18 -11.07 38.98
N VAL A 195 -2.91 -10.71 38.85
CA VAL A 195 -1.92 -11.45 38.06
C VAL A 195 -0.96 -12.16 39.00
N PHE A 196 -0.77 -13.45 38.82
CA PHE A 196 0.15 -14.26 39.60
C PHE A 196 1.13 -15.03 38.71
N VAL A 197 2.35 -15.19 39.22
CA VAL A 197 3.44 -15.92 38.58
C VAL A 197 3.68 -17.21 39.35
N PHE A 198 3.86 -18.30 38.62
CA PHE A 198 4.05 -19.64 39.18
C PHE A 198 5.21 -20.37 38.53
N THR A 199 5.84 -21.22 39.33
CA THR A 199 6.75 -22.27 38.86
C THR A 199 5.95 -23.53 38.50
N ALA A 200 6.55 -24.42 37.71
CA ALA A 200 5.89 -25.67 37.32
C ALA A 200 5.45 -26.52 38.53
N ASP A 201 6.25 -26.55 39.60
CA ASP A 201 6.00 -27.38 40.79
C ASP A 201 4.84 -26.88 41.68
N GLU A 202 4.45 -25.62 41.51
CA GLU A 202 3.32 -25.03 42.24
C GLU A 202 1.97 -25.40 41.62
N LEU A 203 1.90 -25.57 40.29
CA LEU A 203 0.65 -25.84 39.54
C LEU A 203 0.52 -27.27 39.01
N LYS A 204 1.62 -27.99 38.82
CA LYS A 204 1.59 -29.35 38.30
C LYS A 204 0.90 -30.29 39.29
N LEU A 205 -0.13 -30.99 38.81
CA LEU A 205 -0.85 -31.99 39.60
C LEU A 205 -0.19 -33.36 39.46
N ALA A 206 -0.30 -34.19 40.50
CA ALA A 206 0.14 -35.57 40.44
C ALA A 206 -0.78 -36.39 39.51
N GLU A 207 -0.24 -37.41 38.84
CA GLU A 207 -1.02 -38.26 37.93
C GLU A 207 -2.21 -38.95 38.64
N THR A 208 -2.08 -39.23 39.94
CA THR A 208 -3.13 -39.78 40.81
C THR A 208 -4.28 -38.80 41.03
N ASP A 209 -4.01 -37.50 41.06
CA ASP A 209 -5.03 -36.47 41.24
C ASP A 209 -5.80 -36.20 39.92
N LEU A 210 -5.18 -36.49 38.76
CA LEU A 210 -5.76 -36.32 37.41
C LEU A 210 -6.57 -37.52 36.93
N SER A 211 -6.13 -38.75 37.23
CA SER A 211 -6.72 -39.98 36.71
C SER A 211 -6.82 -41.07 37.77
N GLY A 212 -7.99 -41.72 37.87
CA GLY A 212 -8.27 -42.79 38.84
C GLY A 212 -9.56 -42.56 39.66
N ASN A 213 -9.90 -43.56 40.50
CA ASN A 213 -11.10 -43.50 41.36
C ASN A 213 -10.99 -42.44 42.48
N ASP A 214 -9.75 -42.15 42.92
CA ASP A 214 -9.44 -41.12 43.92
C ASP A 214 -9.07 -39.76 43.29
N SER A 215 -9.31 -39.60 41.97
CA SER A 215 -9.03 -38.34 41.28
C SER A 215 -9.90 -37.18 41.80
N LEU A 216 -9.37 -35.97 41.71
CA LEU A 216 -10.07 -34.75 42.13
C LEU A 216 -11.34 -34.48 41.31
N PHE A 217 -11.37 -35.00 40.08
CA PHE A 217 -12.40 -34.72 39.07
C PHE A 217 -13.40 -35.88 38.87
N PHE A 218 -13.35 -36.92 39.71
CA PHE A 218 -14.19 -38.12 39.56
C PHE A 218 -15.70 -37.83 39.53
N ASP A 219 -16.15 -36.87 40.35
CA ASP A 219 -17.59 -36.53 40.48
C ASP A 219 -18.09 -35.58 39.37
N ILE A 220 -17.25 -35.26 38.38
CA ILE A 220 -17.56 -34.34 37.28
C ILE A 220 -17.97 -35.13 36.03
N PRO A 221 -19.26 -35.09 35.63
CA PRO A 221 -19.77 -35.79 34.45
C PRO A 221 -19.05 -35.42 33.15
N SER A 222 -18.69 -34.15 32.97
CA SER A 222 -18.09 -33.62 31.75
C SER A 222 -16.63 -34.06 31.51
N LEU A 223 -15.95 -34.60 32.53
CA LEU A 223 -14.51 -34.90 32.51
C LEU A 223 -14.19 -36.39 32.76
N LYS A 224 -15.19 -37.27 32.61
CA LYS A 224 -15.04 -38.72 32.88
C LYS A 224 -14.07 -39.45 31.93
N ASP A 225 -13.83 -38.92 30.73
CA ASP A 225 -12.95 -39.54 29.71
C ASP A 225 -11.44 -39.27 29.93
N GLY A 226 -11.08 -38.68 31.08
CA GLY A 226 -9.71 -38.43 31.50
C GLY A 226 -9.32 -36.96 31.41
N VAL A 227 -8.76 -36.43 32.49
CA VAL A 227 -8.38 -35.02 32.61
C VAL A 227 -6.92 -34.83 32.17
N LYS A 228 -6.70 -33.89 31.24
CA LYS A 228 -5.36 -33.43 30.87
C LYS A 228 -5.22 -31.95 31.22
N GLN A 229 -4.12 -31.60 31.88
CA GLN A 229 -3.76 -30.21 32.07
C GLN A 229 -3.32 -29.59 30.73
N THR A 230 -3.63 -28.32 30.52
CA THR A 230 -3.15 -27.54 29.37
C THR A 230 -1.64 -27.26 29.50
N SER A 231 -1.05 -26.62 28.48
CA SER A 231 0.38 -26.23 28.51
C SER A 231 0.73 -25.24 29.63
N THR A 232 -0.26 -24.55 30.19
CA THR A 232 -0.13 -23.63 31.34
C THR A 232 -0.71 -24.22 32.62
N PHE A 233 -0.90 -25.55 32.69
CA PHE A 233 -1.39 -26.27 33.87
C PHE A 233 -2.83 -25.95 34.33
N THR A 234 -3.66 -25.37 33.46
CA THR A 234 -5.11 -25.19 33.74
C THR A 234 -5.91 -26.46 33.40
N VAL A 235 -7.08 -26.60 34.02
CA VAL A 235 -8.08 -27.61 33.66
C VAL A 235 -9.38 -26.90 33.25
N PRO A 236 -9.91 -27.13 32.03
CA PRO A 236 -11.18 -26.57 31.63
C PRO A 236 -12.32 -27.29 32.36
N VAL A 237 -13.04 -26.58 33.22
CA VAL A 237 -14.16 -27.10 34.00
C VAL A 237 -15.36 -26.17 33.78
N PRO A 238 -16.56 -26.70 33.45
CA PRO A 238 -17.77 -25.88 33.37
C PRO A 238 -18.09 -25.25 34.74
N ALA A 239 -18.46 -23.97 34.73
CA ALA A 239 -18.56 -23.17 35.96
C ALA A 239 -19.54 -23.79 36.99
N ASN A 240 -20.67 -24.33 36.53
CA ASN A 240 -21.66 -25.02 37.36
C ASN A 240 -21.15 -26.32 38.03
N GLU A 241 -20.00 -26.86 37.64
CA GLU A 241 -19.41 -28.08 38.19
C GLU A 241 -18.17 -27.82 39.06
N LEU A 242 -17.74 -26.56 39.23
CA LEU A 242 -16.57 -26.20 40.05
C LEU A 242 -16.69 -26.65 41.50
N THR A 243 -17.89 -26.66 42.07
CA THR A 243 -18.15 -27.10 43.45
C THR A 243 -18.10 -28.62 43.62
N LYS A 244 -18.06 -29.39 42.52
CA LYS A 244 -18.02 -30.86 42.54
C LYS A 244 -16.58 -31.41 42.62
N ILE A 245 -15.56 -30.56 42.56
CA ILE A 245 -14.15 -30.99 42.66
C ILE A 245 -13.87 -31.44 44.10
N LYS A 246 -13.41 -32.70 44.27
CA LYS A 246 -13.10 -33.26 45.60
C LYS A 246 -11.95 -32.52 46.27
N SER A 247 -11.96 -32.48 47.60
CA SER A 247 -10.91 -31.90 48.46
C SER A 247 -10.52 -30.45 48.10
N THR A 248 -11.45 -29.72 47.48
CA THR A 248 -11.23 -28.37 46.93
C THR A 248 -12.34 -27.42 47.37
N THR A 249 -11.98 -26.16 47.60
CA THR A 249 -12.91 -25.07 47.87
C THR A 249 -12.82 -24.02 46.76
N THR A 250 -13.92 -23.33 46.45
CA THR A 250 -14.02 -22.30 45.37
C THR A 250 -14.69 -21.02 45.88
N PRO A 251 -14.32 -19.82 45.38
CA PRO A 251 -15.00 -18.58 45.74
C PRO A 251 -16.42 -18.47 45.13
N TYR A 252 -16.70 -19.20 44.06
CA TYR A 252 -17.94 -19.07 43.28
C TYR A 252 -19.10 -19.92 43.81
N THR A 253 -19.56 -19.70 45.04
CA THR A 253 -20.60 -20.55 45.67
C THR A 253 -22.04 -20.06 45.49
N LYS A 254 -22.28 -18.74 45.39
CA LYS A 254 -23.63 -18.17 45.54
C LYS A 254 -24.41 -17.87 44.25
N ASN A 255 -23.82 -17.94 43.06
CA ASN A 255 -24.44 -17.45 41.81
C ASN A 255 -23.96 -18.19 40.53
N VAL A 256 -23.80 -19.52 40.56
CA VAL A 256 -23.22 -20.29 39.43
C VAL A 256 -24.13 -21.40 38.90
N ALA A 257 -25.33 -21.56 39.47
CA ALA A 257 -26.19 -22.71 39.21
C ALA A 257 -26.68 -22.85 37.74
N GLU A 258 -26.60 -21.78 36.93
CA GLU A 258 -27.17 -21.75 35.57
C GLU A 258 -26.13 -21.56 34.44
N ASP A 259 -24.86 -21.25 34.74
CA ASP A 259 -23.84 -20.97 33.72
C ASP A 259 -23.06 -22.24 33.32
N ALA A 260 -23.30 -22.75 32.11
CA ALA A 260 -22.59 -23.90 31.54
C ALA A 260 -21.26 -23.55 30.85
N THR A 261 -20.78 -22.31 30.99
CA THR A 261 -19.56 -21.83 30.35
C THR A 261 -18.33 -22.57 30.89
N ALA A 262 -17.52 -23.14 29.99
CA ALA A 262 -16.26 -23.78 30.34
C ALA A 262 -15.24 -22.72 30.80
N ALA A 263 -14.85 -22.77 32.08
CA ALA A 263 -13.87 -21.87 32.69
C ALA A 263 -12.53 -22.59 32.82
N ASN A 264 -11.44 -21.93 32.46
CA ASN A 264 -10.10 -22.46 32.74
C ASN A 264 -9.80 -22.30 34.23
N THR A 265 -9.61 -23.42 34.93
CA THR A 265 -9.46 -23.43 36.38
C THR A 265 -8.03 -23.80 36.76
N ILE A 266 -7.45 -23.06 37.71
CA ILE A 266 -6.20 -23.40 38.38
C ILE A 266 -6.50 -23.97 39.77
N LEU A 267 -5.74 -24.98 40.17
CA LEU A 267 -5.83 -25.60 41.49
C LEU A 267 -4.62 -25.19 42.33
N LEU A 268 -4.80 -24.18 43.18
CA LEU A 268 -3.74 -23.69 44.07
C LEU A 268 -3.65 -24.55 45.32
N LYS A 269 -2.43 -24.90 45.75
CA LYS A 269 -2.24 -25.56 47.06
C LYS A 269 -2.75 -24.62 48.17
N ARG A 270 -3.39 -25.19 49.20
CA ARG A 270 -3.94 -24.43 50.35
C ARG A 270 -2.93 -23.45 50.95
N GLU A 271 -1.71 -23.90 51.18
CA GLU A 271 -0.63 -23.12 51.79
C GLU A 271 -0.25 -21.90 50.94
N LEU A 272 -0.22 -22.09 49.62
CA LEU A 272 0.09 -21.02 48.66
C LEU A 272 -1.06 -20.00 48.57
N PHE A 273 -2.31 -20.47 48.56
CA PHE A 273 -3.48 -19.59 48.61
C PHE A 273 -3.51 -18.76 49.90
N ALA A 274 -3.25 -19.39 51.05
CA ALA A 274 -3.18 -18.70 52.33
C ALA A 274 -2.10 -17.62 52.31
N GLY A 275 -0.93 -17.89 51.71
CA GLY A 275 0.12 -16.89 51.54
C GLY A 275 -0.29 -15.68 50.69
N PHE A 276 -1.04 -15.88 49.60
CA PHE A 276 -1.46 -14.76 48.75
C PHE A 276 -2.57 -13.90 49.32
N PHE A 277 -3.44 -14.46 50.16
CA PHE A 277 -4.64 -13.78 50.65
C PHE A 277 -4.66 -13.60 52.18
N SER A 278 -3.50 -13.64 52.84
CA SER A 278 -3.37 -13.26 54.24
C SER A 278 -3.04 -11.78 54.37
N LYS A 279 -3.54 -11.15 55.43
CA LYS A 279 -3.11 -9.80 55.80
C LYS A 279 -1.77 -9.89 56.55
N TYR A 280 -0.80 -9.05 56.20
CA TYR A 280 0.52 -9.06 56.81
C TYR A 280 0.74 -7.83 57.70
N SER A 281 1.43 -8.02 58.82
CA SER A 281 1.87 -6.92 59.68
C SER A 281 3.10 -6.20 59.10
N LYS A 282 3.50 -5.06 59.70
CA LYS A 282 4.74 -4.33 59.33
C LYS A 282 6.01 -5.18 59.44
N GLN A 283 5.98 -6.24 60.25
CA GLN A 283 7.09 -7.19 60.46
C GLN A 283 7.01 -8.40 59.52
N GLY A 284 6.08 -8.43 58.57
CA GLY A 284 5.93 -9.53 57.60
C GLY A 284 5.30 -10.80 58.15
N ALA A 285 4.76 -10.78 59.37
CA ALA A 285 4.00 -11.90 59.94
C ALA A 285 2.52 -11.85 59.53
N ALA A 286 1.93 -12.99 59.18
CA ALA A 286 0.52 -13.11 58.81
C ALA A 286 -0.40 -12.89 60.02
N GLU A 287 -1.39 -12.01 59.88
CA GLU A 287 -2.45 -11.77 60.86
C GLU A 287 -3.55 -12.83 60.73
N ASN A 288 -4.06 -13.33 61.86
CA ASN A 288 -5.16 -14.28 61.87
C ASN A 288 -6.50 -13.56 61.65
N THR A 289 -6.90 -13.39 60.39
CA THR A 289 -8.22 -12.87 59.99
C THR A 289 -9.18 -14.02 59.65
N PRO A 290 -10.49 -13.89 59.96
CA PRO A 290 -11.49 -14.94 59.67
C PRO A 290 -11.88 -15.04 58.19
N THR A 291 -11.53 -14.02 57.40
CA THR A 291 -11.78 -13.93 55.95
C THR A 291 -10.46 -13.68 55.21
N PRO A 292 -10.33 -14.17 53.95
CA PRO A 292 -9.19 -13.84 53.09
C PRO A 292 -9.14 -12.34 52.77
N TYR A 293 -7.94 -11.79 52.64
CA TYR A 293 -7.67 -10.37 52.38
C TYR A 293 -7.25 -10.14 50.93
N VAL A 294 -7.97 -9.29 50.19
CA VAL A 294 -7.69 -9.00 48.77
C VAL A 294 -7.28 -7.55 48.51
N GLN A 295 -7.37 -6.67 49.53
CA GLN A 295 -7.21 -5.24 49.32
C GLN A 295 -5.79 -4.83 48.95
N HIS A 296 -4.74 -5.64 49.18
CA HIS A 296 -3.37 -5.32 48.73
C HIS A 296 -3.28 -5.16 47.20
N HIS A 297 -4.23 -5.72 46.43
CA HIS A 297 -4.30 -5.57 44.98
C HIS A 297 -4.74 -4.17 44.51
N ARG A 298 -5.22 -3.29 45.40
CA ARG A 298 -5.69 -1.94 45.03
C ARG A 298 -4.59 -1.03 44.47
N PHE A 299 -3.32 -1.29 44.81
CA PHE A 299 -2.15 -0.56 44.30
C PHE A 299 -1.55 -1.18 43.03
N LEU A 300 -2.07 -2.33 42.59
CA LEU A 300 -1.56 -3.11 41.46
C LEU A 300 -2.39 -2.93 40.18
N ALA A 301 -3.36 -2.01 40.17
CA ALA A 301 -4.14 -1.69 38.98
C ALA A 301 -4.35 -0.20 38.83
N HIS A 302 -4.26 0.31 37.61
CA HIS A 302 -4.41 1.73 37.29
C HIS A 302 -4.86 1.91 35.83
N LYS A 303 -5.47 3.07 35.53
CA LYS A 303 -5.77 3.51 34.16
C LYS A 303 -4.56 4.30 33.66
N ARG A 304 -4.08 3.96 32.46
CA ARG A 304 -2.95 4.60 31.80
C ARG A 304 -3.44 5.29 30.54
N VAL A 305 -3.27 6.60 30.46
CA VAL A 305 -3.57 7.41 29.28
C VAL A 305 -2.27 7.90 28.68
N ILE A 306 -2.08 7.61 27.40
CA ILE A 306 -0.83 7.89 26.69
C ILE A 306 -1.10 8.69 25.43
N ASN A 307 -0.11 9.48 25.02
CA ASN A 307 -0.06 10.01 23.67
C ASN A 307 0.50 8.91 22.74
N THR A 308 -0.23 8.61 21.66
CA THR A 308 0.09 7.59 20.65
C THR A 308 0.91 8.14 19.47
N GLU A 309 1.33 9.40 19.54
CA GLU A 309 2.17 10.01 18.52
C GLU A 309 3.50 9.26 18.37
N GLY A 310 3.85 8.97 17.12
CA GLY A 310 5.08 8.26 16.78
C GLY A 310 5.03 6.75 17.01
N MET A 311 3.88 6.18 17.40
CA MET A 311 3.68 4.73 17.55
C MET A 311 3.14 4.07 16.26
N ALA A 312 3.46 2.80 16.05
CA ALA A 312 3.12 2.07 14.82
C ALA A 312 1.72 1.44 14.88
N GLU A 313 1.46 0.58 15.87
CA GLU A 313 0.23 -0.20 16.02
C GLU A 313 -0.84 0.58 16.78
N SER A 314 -0.56 1.02 18.01
CA SER A 314 -1.54 1.81 18.80
C SER A 314 -1.88 3.15 18.14
N GLY A 315 -0.94 3.70 17.35
CA GLY A 315 -1.14 4.89 16.53
C GLY A 315 -1.96 4.65 15.26
N ALA A 316 -2.24 3.40 14.85
CA ALA A 316 -3.00 3.13 13.62
C ALA A 316 -4.51 2.91 13.87
N GLU A 317 -4.91 2.54 15.10
CA GLU A 317 -6.29 2.13 15.40
C GLU A 317 -7.21 3.28 15.86
N GLY A 318 -6.64 4.33 16.46
CA GLY A 318 -7.39 5.50 16.93
C GLY A 318 -7.61 6.57 15.86
N THR A 319 -8.74 7.29 15.92
CA THR A 319 -8.90 8.58 15.23
C THR A 319 -8.19 9.72 15.96
N ASP A 320 -7.99 9.57 17.26
CA ASP A 320 -7.31 10.52 18.12
C ASP A 320 -5.91 10.03 18.52
N ASP A 321 -5.06 10.99 18.88
CA ASP A 321 -3.69 10.71 19.33
C ASP A 321 -3.62 10.25 20.79
N THR A 322 -4.76 10.00 21.45
CA THR A 322 -4.81 9.59 22.85
C THR A 322 -5.29 8.14 22.97
N GLY A 323 -4.46 7.30 23.60
CA GLY A 323 -4.78 5.91 23.92
C GLY A 323 -5.04 5.77 25.41
N SER A 324 -6.12 5.07 25.79
CA SER A 324 -6.48 4.85 27.19
C SER A 324 -6.60 3.36 27.48
N PHE A 325 -5.80 2.87 28.42
CA PHE A 325 -5.67 1.45 28.72
C PHE A 325 -5.90 1.15 30.21
N GLY A 326 -6.42 -0.04 30.50
CA GLY A 326 -6.48 -0.57 31.87
C GLY A 326 -5.28 -1.46 32.12
N VAL A 327 -4.54 -1.27 33.21
CA VAL A 327 -3.33 -2.04 33.53
C VAL A 327 -3.52 -2.80 34.84
N VAL A 328 -3.14 -4.07 34.85
CA VAL A 328 -3.07 -4.90 36.07
C VAL A 328 -1.69 -5.54 36.15
N VAL A 329 -0.99 -5.28 37.25
CA VAL A 329 0.38 -5.68 37.53
C VAL A 329 0.40 -6.83 38.54
N SER A 330 1.34 -7.76 38.40
CA SER A 330 1.55 -8.80 39.39
C SER A 330 2.20 -8.23 40.65
N GLY A 331 1.74 -8.71 41.81
CA GLY A 331 2.43 -8.49 43.08
C GLY A 331 3.60 -9.45 43.30
N ARG A 332 3.82 -10.42 42.40
CA ARG A 332 4.82 -11.48 42.53
C ARG A 332 5.81 -11.44 41.36
N CYS A 333 7.09 -11.63 41.65
CA CYS A 333 8.14 -11.72 40.63
C CYS A 333 8.56 -13.19 40.37
N GLY A 334 9.38 -13.39 39.34
CA GLY A 334 10.01 -14.67 39.08
C GLY A 334 10.97 -15.07 40.23
N PRO A 335 11.26 -16.37 40.40
CA PRO A 335 12.18 -16.81 41.45
C PRO A 335 13.58 -16.21 41.21
N PRO A 336 14.15 -15.45 42.17
CA PRO A 336 15.43 -14.77 41.98
C PRO A 336 16.66 -15.68 42.13
N SER A 337 16.46 -16.92 42.59
CA SER A 337 17.53 -17.91 42.86
C SER A 337 17.90 -18.77 41.66
N ILE A 338 17.46 -18.42 40.45
CA ILE A 338 17.69 -19.23 39.25
C ILE A 338 19.11 -19.07 38.70
N THR A 339 19.75 -20.22 38.43
CA THR A 339 21.06 -20.29 37.75
C THR A 339 20.93 -20.72 36.29
N VAL A 340 19.80 -21.36 35.94
CA VAL A 340 19.47 -21.85 34.60
C VAL A 340 18.18 -21.16 34.13
N PRO A 341 18.05 -20.80 32.84
CA PRO A 341 16.80 -20.28 32.29
C PRO A 341 15.63 -21.21 32.61
N THR A 342 14.66 -20.72 33.39
CA THR A 342 13.58 -21.53 33.96
C THR A 342 12.22 -21.04 33.44
N PRO A 343 11.35 -21.91 32.90
CA PRO A 343 10.01 -21.51 32.47
C PRO A 343 9.12 -21.18 33.67
N VAL A 344 8.45 -20.05 33.60
CA VAL A 344 7.46 -19.59 34.57
C VAL A 344 6.12 -19.32 33.88
N TYR A 345 5.04 -19.52 34.62
CA TYR A 345 3.67 -19.49 34.12
C TYR A 345 2.92 -18.35 34.79
N VAL A 346 2.27 -17.51 33.99
CA VAL A 346 1.53 -16.35 34.46
C VAL A 346 0.05 -16.58 34.24
N HIS A 347 -0.75 -16.29 35.26
CA HIS A 347 -2.21 -16.40 35.21
C HIS A 347 -2.85 -15.09 35.64
N LEU A 348 -3.78 -14.60 34.80
CA LEU A 348 -4.76 -13.60 35.17
C LEU A 348 -5.92 -14.31 35.87
N VAL A 349 -6.05 -14.10 37.17
CA VAL A 349 -6.99 -14.78 38.06
C VAL A 349 -8.09 -13.82 38.50
N SER A 350 -9.33 -14.30 38.52
CA SER A 350 -10.46 -13.57 39.10
C SER A 350 -10.45 -13.72 40.62
N ILE A 351 -10.49 -12.60 41.35
CA ILE A 351 -10.57 -12.55 42.82
C ILE A 351 -12.00 -12.31 43.31
N GLU A 352 -12.98 -12.34 42.41
CA GLU A 352 -14.41 -12.22 42.75
C GLU A 352 -14.82 -13.29 43.77
N GLY A 353 -15.43 -12.86 44.88
CA GLY A 353 -15.97 -13.75 45.91
C GLY A 353 -14.94 -14.36 46.87
N VAL A 354 -13.65 -14.03 46.74
CA VAL A 354 -12.58 -14.56 47.61
C VAL A 354 -12.77 -14.15 49.08
N GLU A 355 -13.10 -12.88 49.36
CA GLU A 355 -13.36 -12.41 50.74
C GLU A 355 -14.56 -13.12 51.40
N GLN A 356 -15.50 -13.66 50.61
CA GLN A 356 -16.72 -14.30 51.11
C GLN A 356 -16.54 -15.78 51.45
N MET A 357 -15.34 -16.33 51.22
CA MET A 357 -15.07 -17.75 51.44
C MET A 357 -15.11 -18.06 52.94
N PRO A 358 -16.00 -18.96 53.40
CA PRO A 358 -16.07 -19.31 54.82
C PRO A 358 -14.89 -20.21 55.22
N GLY A 359 -14.43 -20.06 56.46
CA GLY A 359 -13.45 -20.97 57.07
C GLY A 359 -11.99 -20.68 56.71
N PHE A 360 -11.60 -19.41 56.59
CA PHE A 360 -10.20 -19.00 56.44
C PHE A 360 -9.55 -18.77 57.82
N PRO A 361 -8.33 -19.28 58.10
CA PRO A 361 -7.53 -20.20 57.28
C PRO A 361 -8.15 -21.61 57.19
N PHE A 362 -8.02 -22.26 56.03
CA PHE A 362 -8.68 -23.55 55.76
C PHE A 362 -8.08 -24.73 56.53
N ASP A 363 -8.94 -25.68 56.89
CA ASP A 363 -8.56 -26.96 57.52
C ASP A 363 -7.69 -27.84 56.62
N LYS A 364 -6.98 -28.79 57.24
CA LYS A 364 -6.12 -29.78 56.54
C LYS A 364 -6.87 -30.68 55.54
N SER A 365 -8.20 -30.76 55.62
CA SER A 365 -9.04 -31.52 54.69
C SER A 365 -9.10 -30.90 53.29
N THR A 366 -8.92 -29.59 53.18
CA THR A 366 -8.87 -28.86 51.92
C THR A 366 -7.44 -28.88 51.39
N ARG A 367 -7.21 -29.63 50.30
CA ARG A 367 -5.87 -29.73 49.67
C ARG A 367 -5.62 -28.58 48.71
N PHE A 368 -6.64 -28.23 47.92
CA PHE A 368 -6.55 -27.23 46.86
C PHE A 368 -7.64 -26.17 46.96
N VAL A 369 -7.40 -25.02 46.35
CA VAL A 369 -8.39 -23.97 46.11
C VAL A 369 -8.51 -23.76 44.60
N ALA A 370 -9.71 -23.95 44.06
CA ALA A 370 -10.00 -23.78 42.65
C ALA A 370 -10.33 -22.32 42.35
N MET A 371 -9.52 -21.69 41.49
CA MET A 371 -9.71 -20.33 41.02
C MET A 371 -9.83 -20.29 39.50
N VAL A 372 -10.58 -19.33 38.98
CA VAL A 372 -10.75 -19.16 37.53
C VAL A 372 -9.61 -18.29 36.98
N SER A 373 -8.91 -18.82 35.99
CA SER A 373 -7.90 -18.13 35.21
C SER A 373 -8.51 -17.69 33.88
N LEU A 374 -8.60 -16.37 33.69
CA LEU A 374 -9.20 -15.75 32.51
C LEU A 374 -8.24 -15.73 31.31
N ALA A 375 -6.95 -15.59 31.58
CA ALA A 375 -5.87 -15.70 30.61
C ALA A 375 -4.64 -16.31 31.26
N SER A 376 -3.84 -17.02 30.47
CA SER A 376 -2.59 -17.63 30.94
C SER A 376 -1.55 -17.68 29.82
N TRP A 377 -0.29 -17.43 30.15
CA TRP A 377 0.85 -17.53 29.22
C TRP A 377 2.12 -17.92 29.97
N SER A 378 3.19 -18.27 29.26
CA SER A 378 4.46 -18.68 29.85
C SER A 378 5.62 -17.91 29.25
N TYR A 379 6.61 -17.58 30.07
CA TYR A 379 7.87 -16.97 29.63
C TYR A 379 9.05 -17.65 30.33
N VAL A 380 10.26 -17.43 29.83
CA VAL A 380 11.49 -17.98 30.41
C VAL A 380 12.15 -16.91 31.28
N CYS A 381 12.29 -17.20 32.56
CA CYS A 381 13.01 -16.36 33.50
C CYS A 381 14.53 -16.60 33.32
N LEU A 382 15.29 -15.53 33.10
CA LEU A 382 16.73 -15.52 32.89
C LEU A 382 17.48 -15.29 34.21
N PRO A 383 18.65 -15.91 34.37
CA PRO A 383 19.51 -15.66 35.52
C PRO A 383 19.97 -14.19 35.57
N PRO A 384 20.31 -13.67 36.76
CA PRO A 384 20.79 -12.30 36.90
C PRO A 384 22.08 -12.06 36.08
N GLY A 385 22.19 -10.89 35.45
CA GLY A 385 23.37 -10.48 34.66
C GLY A 385 23.28 -10.70 33.15
N THR A 386 22.13 -11.08 32.60
CA THR A 386 21.89 -11.11 31.15
C THR A 386 21.76 -9.70 30.55
N PRO A 387 22.14 -9.49 29.27
CA PRO A 387 22.08 -8.18 28.62
C PRO A 387 20.67 -7.60 28.69
N SER A 388 20.60 -6.34 29.09
CA SER A 388 19.36 -5.59 29.29
C SER A 388 18.92 -4.87 28.02
N VAL A 389 17.67 -4.39 28.00
CA VAL A 389 17.15 -3.51 26.93
C VAL A 389 18.09 -2.31 26.68
N ARG A 390 18.73 -1.80 27.74
CA ARG A 390 19.71 -0.72 27.65
C ARG A 390 20.93 -1.10 26.80
N ASP A 391 21.46 -2.31 26.98
CA ASP A 391 22.64 -2.79 26.25
C ASP A 391 22.32 -3.02 24.76
N GLU A 392 21.11 -3.50 24.47
CA GLU A 392 20.58 -3.60 23.11
C GLU A 392 20.50 -2.21 22.45
N MET A 393 19.96 -1.19 23.14
CA MET A 393 19.89 0.18 22.60
C MET A 393 21.28 0.78 22.36
N ILE A 394 22.25 0.53 23.25
CA ILE A 394 23.64 0.97 23.07
C ILE A 394 24.28 0.29 21.86
N THR A 395 24.02 -1.00 21.66
CA THR A 395 24.53 -1.76 20.51
C THR A 395 23.96 -1.21 19.20
N LEU A 396 22.64 -0.94 19.19
CA LEU A 396 21.98 -0.32 18.05
C LEU A 396 22.56 1.08 17.75
N GLY A 397 22.79 1.91 18.78
CA GLY A 397 23.40 3.23 18.62
C GLY A 397 24.82 3.21 18.03
N LYS A 398 25.59 2.13 18.23
CA LYS A 398 26.93 1.97 17.63
C LYS A 398 26.89 1.55 16.16
N SER A 399 25.77 1.02 15.68
CA SER A 399 25.62 0.43 14.34
C SER A 399 25.15 1.42 13.25
N ILE A 400 24.97 2.69 13.62
CA ILE A 400 24.37 3.72 12.77
C ILE A 400 25.24 3.97 11.53
N SER A 401 24.65 3.80 10.35
CA SER A 401 25.34 4.05 9.07
C SER A 401 24.33 4.30 7.92
N PRO A 402 24.76 4.82 6.75
CA PRO A 402 23.95 4.79 5.55
C PRO A 402 23.63 3.35 5.10
N LEU A 403 22.57 3.16 4.31
CA LEU A 403 22.18 1.88 3.71
C LEU A 403 23.15 1.47 2.59
N SER A 404 24.39 1.17 2.96
CA SER A 404 25.43 0.63 2.10
C SER A 404 25.95 -0.70 2.64
N SER A 405 26.63 -1.47 1.79
CA SER A 405 27.20 -2.76 2.16
C SER A 405 28.23 -2.58 3.29
N SER A 406 28.01 -3.25 4.42
CA SER A 406 28.96 -3.28 5.54
C SER A 406 30.16 -4.17 5.23
N LEU A 407 31.11 -3.63 4.45
CA LEU A 407 32.36 -4.31 4.12
C LEU A 407 33.40 -4.07 5.23
N THR A 408 34.06 -5.13 5.67
CA THR A 408 35.25 -5.02 6.53
C THR A 408 36.40 -4.32 5.79
N GLU A 409 37.24 -3.56 6.49
CA GLU A 409 38.40 -2.86 5.90
C GLU A 409 39.28 -3.79 5.05
N ALA A 410 39.57 -4.99 5.57
CA ALA A 410 40.34 -6.01 4.85
C ALA A 410 39.71 -6.45 3.51
N THR A 411 38.39 -6.32 3.35
CA THR A 411 37.69 -6.66 2.09
C THR A 411 37.74 -5.48 1.13
N ARG A 412 37.60 -4.24 1.63
CA ARG A 412 37.79 -3.03 0.82
C ARG A 412 39.20 -2.97 0.24
N ASP A 413 40.22 -3.28 1.03
CA ASP A 413 41.62 -3.31 0.58
C ASP A 413 41.84 -4.33 -0.55
N LYS A 414 41.23 -5.52 -0.44
CA LYS A 414 41.28 -6.54 -1.49
C LYS A 414 40.63 -6.08 -2.78
N ILE A 415 39.53 -5.33 -2.71
CA ILE A 415 38.84 -4.82 -3.91
C ILE A 415 39.66 -3.68 -4.53
N HIS A 416 40.21 -2.77 -3.72
CA HIS A 416 41.10 -1.70 -4.19
C HIS A 416 42.35 -2.23 -4.91
N GLN A 417 42.89 -3.38 -4.49
CA GLN A 417 44.04 -4.02 -5.14
C GLN A 417 43.75 -4.52 -6.57
N VAL A 418 42.48 -4.62 -6.98
CA VAL A 418 42.10 -5.02 -8.34
C VAL A 418 42.30 -3.84 -9.30
N ALA A 419 43.36 -3.92 -10.12
CA ALA A 419 43.72 -2.86 -11.06
C ALA A 419 42.57 -2.44 -11.99
N ASN A 420 42.43 -1.12 -12.20
CA ASN A 420 41.50 -0.43 -13.10
C ASN A 420 39.99 -0.52 -12.79
N THR A 421 39.49 -1.56 -12.12
CA THR A 421 38.06 -1.75 -11.86
C THR A 421 37.66 -1.72 -10.39
N GLY A 422 38.62 -1.91 -9.47
CA GLY A 422 38.36 -1.99 -8.02
C GLY A 422 37.69 -0.74 -7.45
N ASP A 423 38.27 0.44 -7.73
CA ASP A 423 37.76 1.72 -7.22
C ASP A 423 36.34 2.02 -7.72
N ARG A 424 36.07 1.73 -9.01
CA ARG A 424 34.75 1.92 -9.60
C ARG A 424 33.71 0.98 -9.01
N LEU A 425 34.09 -0.27 -8.71
CA LEU A 425 33.19 -1.21 -8.05
C LEU A 425 32.85 -0.75 -6.63
N LEU A 426 33.85 -0.27 -5.87
CA LEU A 426 33.63 0.28 -4.53
C LEU A 426 32.71 1.50 -4.56
N GLU A 427 32.90 2.40 -5.53
CA GLU A 427 32.02 3.54 -5.74
C GLU A 427 30.56 3.10 -5.96
N ARG A 428 30.33 2.05 -6.75
CA ARG A 428 28.99 1.49 -6.97
C ARG A 428 28.42 0.85 -5.70
N LEU A 429 29.20 0.09 -4.95
CA LEU A 429 28.75 -0.52 -3.69
C LEU A 429 28.43 0.54 -2.62
N ASP A 430 29.24 1.60 -2.52
CA ASP A 430 28.99 2.73 -1.63
C ASP A 430 27.75 3.56 -2.06
N GLN A 431 27.39 3.53 -3.35
CA GLN A 431 26.13 4.06 -3.90
C GLN A 431 24.91 3.14 -3.68
N GLY A 432 25.08 2.01 -2.98
CA GLY A 432 24.01 1.08 -2.62
C GLY A 432 23.64 0.07 -3.71
N TYR A 433 24.47 -0.09 -4.75
CA TYR A 433 24.25 -1.13 -5.75
C TYR A 433 24.60 -2.52 -5.19
N ALA A 434 23.76 -3.50 -5.50
CA ALA A 434 24.06 -4.92 -5.28
C ALA A 434 24.34 -5.61 -6.61
N LEU A 435 25.21 -6.62 -6.58
CA LEU A 435 25.41 -7.52 -7.71
C LEU A 435 24.34 -8.60 -7.68
N SER A 436 23.63 -8.77 -8.80
CA SER A 436 22.57 -9.76 -8.95
C SER A 436 22.79 -10.61 -10.19
N ARG A 437 22.26 -11.83 -10.16
CA ARG A 437 22.26 -12.74 -11.31
C ARG A 437 21.10 -12.36 -12.23
N TYR A 438 21.41 -11.98 -13.47
CA TYR A 438 20.43 -11.58 -14.47
C TYR A 438 20.32 -12.64 -15.58
N ARG A 439 19.10 -12.83 -16.09
CA ARG A 439 18.86 -13.61 -17.30
C ARG A 439 18.36 -12.66 -18.39
N ALA A 440 19.16 -12.51 -19.45
CA ALA A 440 18.81 -11.68 -20.59
C ALA A 440 17.62 -12.27 -21.38
N GLN A 441 16.99 -11.46 -22.23
CA GLN A 441 15.91 -11.92 -23.10
C GLN A 441 16.34 -13.03 -24.08
N SER A 442 17.64 -13.10 -24.40
CA SER A 442 18.25 -14.20 -25.16
C SER A 442 18.29 -15.53 -24.40
N GLY A 443 18.02 -15.54 -23.10
CA GLY A 443 18.15 -16.69 -22.20
C GLY A 443 19.53 -16.84 -21.55
N GLU A 444 20.51 -16.03 -21.96
CA GLU A 444 21.86 -16.00 -21.37
C GLU A 444 21.83 -15.52 -19.93
N VAL A 445 22.73 -16.06 -19.10
CA VAL A 445 22.87 -15.68 -17.69
C VAL A 445 24.12 -14.84 -17.53
N THR A 446 23.95 -13.62 -17.03
CA THR A 446 25.04 -12.66 -16.78
C THR A 446 24.90 -12.03 -15.40
N ALA A 447 25.89 -11.25 -14.96
CA ALA A 447 25.78 -10.42 -13.76
C ALA A 447 25.24 -9.03 -14.14
N CYS A 448 24.47 -8.43 -13.24
CA CYS A 448 23.97 -7.07 -13.38
C CYS A 448 24.09 -6.31 -12.07
N PHE A 449 24.03 -4.99 -12.15
CA PHE A 449 23.78 -4.13 -11.02
C PHE A 449 22.28 -3.97 -10.81
N LEU A 450 21.86 -4.09 -9.55
CA LEU A 450 20.50 -3.85 -9.10
C LEU A 450 20.54 -2.98 -7.86
N ARG A 451 19.74 -1.91 -7.88
CA ARG A 451 19.54 -0.98 -6.77
C ARG A 451 18.05 -0.79 -6.53
N GLY A 452 17.68 -0.74 -5.26
CA GLY A 452 16.32 -0.41 -4.84
C GLY A 452 16.03 1.10 -4.85
N PRO A 453 14.83 1.51 -4.42
CA PRO A 453 14.49 2.92 -4.23
C PRO A 453 15.20 3.57 -3.03
N PHE A 454 15.75 2.79 -2.11
CA PHE A 454 16.45 3.28 -0.91
C PHE A 454 17.94 3.37 -1.21
N VAL A 455 18.48 4.59 -1.23
CA VAL A 455 19.85 4.88 -1.67
C VAL A 455 20.63 5.56 -0.54
N PRO A 456 21.90 5.19 -0.28
CA PRO A 456 22.71 5.80 0.77
C PRO A 456 23.15 7.26 0.47
N VAL A 457 23.03 7.71 -0.78
CA VAL A 457 23.47 9.05 -1.25
C VAL A 457 22.34 9.73 -2.02
N GLY A 458 21.97 10.94 -1.62
CA GLY A 458 20.75 11.62 -2.07
C GLY A 458 20.65 12.09 -3.52
N LYS A 459 21.69 11.98 -4.36
CA LYS A 459 21.56 12.24 -5.81
C LYS A 459 22.47 11.37 -6.67
N TYR A 460 21.86 10.44 -7.39
CA TYR A 460 22.43 9.84 -8.58
C TYR A 460 22.08 10.69 -9.80
N THR A 461 23.08 11.16 -10.55
CA THR A 461 22.86 11.84 -11.82
C THR A 461 22.65 10.82 -12.92
N LEU A 462 21.48 10.85 -13.57
CA LEU A 462 21.21 10.01 -14.73
C LEU A 462 22.18 10.34 -15.88
N PRO A 463 22.51 9.37 -16.74
CA PRO A 463 23.31 9.62 -17.94
C PRO A 463 22.65 10.62 -18.90
N ASP A 464 23.45 11.38 -19.64
CA ASP A 464 22.97 12.29 -20.68
C ASP A 464 22.13 11.52 -21.72
N GLY A 465 20.91 12.00 -21.99
CA GLY A 465 19.98 11.39 -22.95
C GLY A 465 19.11 10.26 -22.39
N PHE A 466 19.04 10.08 -21.07
CA PHE A 466 18.08 9.17 -20.45
C PHE A 466 16.62 9.55 -20.81
N PRO A 467 15.78 8.60 -21.26
CA PRO A 467 14.43 8.92 -21.73
C PRO A 467 13.51 9.32 -20.57
N GLU A 468 12.75 10.40 -20.75
CA GLU A 468 11.78 10.90 -19.76
C GLU A 468 10.56 9.99 -19.61
N THR A 469 10.18 9.31 -20.69
CA THR A 469 9.10 8.32 -20.69
C THR A 469 9.50 7.13 -21.57
N SER A 470 9.09 5.93 -21.18
CA SER A 470 9.40 4.72 -21.95
C SER A 470 8.13 3.94 -22.28
N MET A 471 8.13 3.29 -23.43
CA MET A 471 7.11 2.32 -23.83
C MET A 471 7.53 0.88 -23.49
N VAL A 472 8.84 0.65 -23.31
CA VAL A 472 9.43 -0.66 -23.06
C VAL A 472 10.51 -0.54 -21.98
N GLY A 473 10.35 -1.26 -20.87
CA GLY A 473 11.31 -1.17 -19.76
C GLY A 473 12.78 -1.46 -20.12
N SER A 474 13.10 -2.12 -21.25
CA SER A 474 14.50 -2.31 -21.70
C SER A 474 15.23 -1.01 -22.02
N ASP A 475 14.50 0.04 -22.41
CA ASP A 475 15.07 1.35 -22.77
C ASP A 475 15.68 2.07 -21.56
N LEU A 476 15.30 1.65 -20.35
CA LEU A 476 15.77 2.20 -19.07
C LEU A 476 16.98 1.44 -18.50
N SER A 477 17.58 0.53 -19.26
CA SER A 477 18.80 -0.18 -18.85
C SER A 477 20.05 0.67 -19.14
N ILE A 478 20.96 0.75 -18.18
CA ILE A 478 22.17 1.59 -18.27
C ILE A 478 23.40 0.70 -18.30
N LEU A 479 24.29 0.85 -19.28
CA LEU A 479 25.57 0.12 -19.32
C LEU A 479 26.66 0.91 -18.58
N ASP A 480 27.24 0.34 -17.53
CA ASP A 480 28.49 0.89 -16.96
C ASP A 480 29.66 0.52 -17.86
N ARG A 481 30.20 1.51 -18.59
CA ARG A 481 31.26 1.30 -19.57
C ARG A 481 32.59 0.86 -18.95
N GLN A 482 32.86 1.16 -17.69
CA GLN A 482 34.12 0.81 -17.02
C GLN A 482 34.09 -0.64 -16.51
N LEU A 483 32.94 -1.08 -15.99
CA LEU A 483 32.77 -2.43 -15.44
C LEU A 483 32.22 -3.44 -16.45
N GLY A 484 31.62 -2.97 -17.56
CA GLY A 484 30.99 -3.82 -18.57
C GLY A 484 29.71 -4.51 -18.08
N LEU A 485 29.13 -4.03 -16.97
CA LEU A 485 27.92 -4.59 -16.36
C LEU A 485 26.71 -3.70 -16.65
N MET A 486 25.57 -4.34 -16.88
CA MET A 486 24.29 -3.65 -17.04
C MET A 486 23.70 -3.30 -15.66
N ASP A 487 23.33 -2.04 -15.47
CA ASP A 487 22.43 -1.57 -14.44
C ASP A 487 20.99 -1.71 -14.93
N ILE A 488 20.23 -2.60 -14.29
CA ILE A 488 18.84 -2.90 -14.63
C ILE A 488 17.84 -2.26 -13.65
N SER A 489 18.29 -1.40 -12.75
CA SER A 489 17.48 -0.90 -11.63
C SER A 489 16.20 -0.20 -12.09
N TYR A 490 16.32 0.75 -13.03
CA TYR A 490 15.17 1.49 -13.57
C TYR A 490 14.29 0.63 -14.49
N SER A 491 14.90 -0.29 -15.24
CA SER A 491 14.18 -1.27 -16.05
C SER A 491 13.30 -2.19 -15.19
N ALA A 492 13.85 -2.68 -14.08
CA ALA A 492 13.14 -3.51 -13.12
C ALA A 492 12.01 -2.72 -12.43
N ALA A 493 12.25 -1.47 -12.05
CA ALA A 493 11.24 -0.57 -11.47
C ALA A 493 10.04 -0.39 -12.40
N TRP A 494 10.29 -0.10 -13.68
CA TRP A 494 9.23 0.10 -14.69
C TRP A 494 8.39 -1.17 -14.91
N GLN A 495 9.04 -2.33 -15.01
CA GLN A 495 8.32 -3.62 -15.15
C GLN A 495 7.52 -3.95 -13.88
N LEU A 496 8.07 -3.66 -12.71
CA LEU A 496 7.36 -3.84 -11.44
C LEU A 496 6.11 -2.96 -11.38
N GLY A 497 6.22 -1.67 -11.72
CA GLY A 497 5.07 -0.77 -11.73
C GLY A 497 3.96 -1.24 -12.68
N ARG A 498 4.35 -1.71 -13.88
CA ARG A 498 3.41 -2.27 -14.85
C ARG A 498 2.72 -3.56 -14.35
N THR A 499 3.49 -4.49 -13.78
CA THR A 499 2.95 -5.76 -13.27
C THR A 499 2.05 -5.56 -12.05
N MET A 500 2.44 -4.69 -11.13
CA MET A 500 1.61 -4.31 -9.98
C MET A 500 0.32 -3.62 -10.41
N ALA A 501 0.39 -2.71 -11.38
CA ALA A 501 -0.81 -2.09 -11.94
C ALA A 501 -1.73 -3.14 -12.58
N ILE A 502 -1.21 -4.08 -13.38
CA ILE A 502 -2.00 -5.18 -13.97
C ILE A 502 -2.68 -6.04 -12.89
N SER A 503 -2.01 -6.28 -11.77
CA SER A 503 -2.57 -7.08 -10.67
C SER A 503 -3.77 -6.43 -9.99
N ASP A 504 -3.91 -5.10 -10.09
CA ASP A 504 -5.04 -4.36 -9.52
C ASP A 504 -6.13 -4.07 -10.57
N GLN A 505 -7.21 -4.84 -10.51
CA GLN A 505 -8.34 -4.71 -11.41
C GLN A 505 -9.09 -3.37 -11.24
N ALA A 506 -9.20 -2.86 -10.01
CA ALA A 506 -9.92 -1.62 -9.75
C ALA A 506 -9.14 -0.44 -10.33
N PHE A 507 -7.82 -0.42 -10.13
CA PHE A 507 -6.94 0.59 -10.72
C PHE A 507 -6.97 0.56 -12.26
N THR A 508 -6.79 -0.60 -12.88
CA THR A 508 -6.71 -0.70 -14.36
C THR A 508 -8.00 -0.29 -15.05
N THR A 509 -9.15 -0.68 -14.50
CA THR A 509 -10.46 -0.30 -15.05
C THR A 509 -10.74 1.19 -14.91
N CYS A 510 -10.44 1.79 -13.76
CA CYS A 510 -10.57 3.23 -13.55
C CYS A 510 -9.57 4.04 -14.37
N LEU A 511 -8.31 3.59 -14.50
CA LEU A 511 -7.30 4.22 -15.34
C LEU A 511 -7.75 4.26 -16.81
N TYR A 512 -8.28 3.14 -17.32
CA TYR A 512 -8.83 3.10 -18.68
C TYR A 512 -9.96 4.12 -18.87
N ARG A 513 -10.91 4.19 -17.93
CA ARG A 513 -12.02 5.16 -17.98
C ARG A 513 -11.54 6.60 -17.90
N VAL A 514 -10.59 6.91 -17.01
CA VAL A 514 -9.96 8.24 -16.91
C VAL A 514 -9.31 8.62 -18.23
N ARG A 515 -8.54 7.70 -18.84
CA ARG A 515 -7.94 7.93 -20.17
C ARG A 515 -9.02 8.26 -21.20
N THR A 516 -10.09 7.46 -21.29
CA THR A 516 -11.21 7.71 -22.21
C THR A 516 -11.89 9.05 -21.95
N GLN A 517 -12.12 9.42 -20.68
CA GLN A 517 -12.72 10.71 -20.31
C GLN A 517 -11.84 11.89 -20.74
N ILE A 518 -10.52 11.80 -20.52
CA ILE A 518 -9.55 12.83 -20.94
C ILE A 518 -9.57 12.96 -22.45
N ILE A 519 -9.49 11.83 -23.17
CA ILE A 519 -9.51 11.82 -24.64
C ILE A 519 -10.79 12.49 -25.16
N GLN A 520 -11.96 12.05 -24.71
CA GLN A 520 -13.25 12.57 -25.19
C GLN A 520 -13.40 14.08 -24.94
N ARG A 521 -12.98 14.56 -23.76
CA ARG A 521 -13.01 15.99 -23.44
C ARG A 521 -12.02 16.78 -24.25
N ALA A 522 -10.77 16.30 -24.35
CA ALA A 522 -9.72 16.99 -25.08
C ALA A 522 -10.03 17.08 -26.57
N THR A 523 -10.53 16.00 -27.19
CA THR A 523 -10.94 16.02 -28.61
C THR A 523 -12.12 16.97 -28.83
N ALA A 524 -13.13 16.97 -27.96
CA ALA A 524 -14.26 17.91 -28.07
C ALA A 524 -13.82 19.38 -27.93
N LEU A 525 -12.90 19.68 -27.00
CA LEU A 525 -12.34 21.02 -26.82
C LEU A 525 -11.48 21.45 -28.01
N ALA A 526 -10.63 20.55 -28.52
CA ALA A 526 -9.80 20.78 -29.70
C ALA A 526 -10.66 21.02 -30.95
N GLU A 527 -11.67 20.18 -31.17
CA GLU A 527 -12.66 20.35 -32.24
C GLU A 527 -13.40 21.69 -32.10
N GLY A 528 -13.81 22.09 -30.90
CA GLY A 528 -14.47 23.37 -30.65
C GLY A 528 -13.59 24.58 -30.99
N LYS A 529 -12.35 24.62 -30.49
CA LYS A 529 -11.39 25.68 -30.82
C LYS A 529 -11.07 25.73 -32.30
N TYR A 530 -10.96 24.56 -32.92
CA TYR A 530 -10.72 24.43 -34.34
C TYR A 530 -11.89 24.99 -35.16
N VAL A 531 -13.10 24.52 -34.87
CA VAL A 531 -14.34 24.97 -35.53
C VAL A 531 -14.49 26.49 -35.39
N GLY A 532 -14.22 27.06 -34.21
CA GLY A 532 -14.27 28.51 -34.01
C GLY A 532 -13.19 29.30 -34.76
N ARG A 533 -12.01 28.71 -35.02
CA ARG A 533 -10.88 29.39 -35.68
C ARG A 533 -10.88 29.28 -37.21
N TYR A 534 -11.33 28.14 -37.74
CA TYR A 534 -11.19 27.80 -39.17
C TYR A 534 -12.51 27.72 -39.92
N THR A 535 -13.64 27.63 -39.20
CA THR A 535 -14.96 27.58 -39.82
C THR A 535 -15.82 28.77 -39.39
N TRP A 536 -16.94 28.98 -40.08
CA TRP A 536 -17.88 30.07 -39.78
C TRP A 536 -18.83 29.76 -38.61
N ARG A 537 -18.67 28.60 -37.96
CA ARG A 537 -19.53 28.16 -36.87
C ARG A 537 -19.16 28.94 -35.61
N LYS A 538 -20.11 29.72 -35.14
CA LYS A 538 -20.04 30.52 -33.92
C LYS A 538 -20.79 29.79 -32.79
N ASP A 539 -20.27 29.86 -31.58
CA ASP A 539 -20.99 29.37 -30.39
C ASP A 539 -22.30 30.13 -30.19
N LYS A 540 -23.26 29.60 -29.43
CA LYS A 540 -24.56 30.25 -29.19
C LYS A 540 -24.38 31.69 -28.69
N GLU A 541 -23.44 31.91 -27.76
CA GLU A 541 -23.15 33.23 -27.22
C GLU A 541 -22.50 34.16 -28.24
N GLN A 542 -21.57 33.64 -29.06
CA GLN A 542 -20.92 34.37 -30.16
C GLN A 542 -21.88 34.65 -31.33
N LEU A 543 -22.86 33.77 -31.56
CA LEU A 543 -23.94 33.97 -32.51
C LEU A 543 -24.85 35.10 -32.03
N LEU A 544 -25.25 35.07 -30.76
CA LEU A 544 -26.13 36.08 -30.17
C LEU A 544 -25.46 37.46 -30.14
N SER A 545 -24.18 37.53 -29.77
CA SER A 545 -23.43 38.79 -29.82
C SER A 545 -23.21 39.26 -31.26
N GLY A 546 -22.87 38.34 -32.17
CA GLY A 546 -22.68 38.65 -33.59
C GLY A 546 -23.96 38.94 -34.37
N LEU A 547 -25.15 38.69 -33.79
CA LEU A 547 -26.44 38.97 -34.42
C LEU A 547 -26.66 40.47 -34.55
N LYS A 548 -26.19 41.25 -33.56
CA LYS A 548 -26.17 42.72 -33.61
C LYS A 548 -25.40 43.23 -34.83
N ASP A 549 -24.15 42.78 -34.99
CA ASP A 549 -23.30 43.13 -36.13
C ASP A 549 -23.91 42.69 -37.46
N SER A 550 -24.61 41.55 -37.47
CA SER A 550 -25.24 41.01 -38.67
C SER A 550 -26.46 41.85 -39.09
N ILE A 551 -27.24 42.35 -38.13
CA ILE A 551 -28.34 43.29 -38.37
C ILE A 551 -27.81 44.64 -38.87
N GLU A 552 -26.75 45.16 -38.26
CA GLU A 552 -26.10 46.40 -38.72
C GLU A 552 -25.59 46.26 -40.17
N ARG A 553 -24.99 45.11 -40.51
CA ARG A 553 -24.56 44.79 -41.88
C ARG A 553 -25.73 44.62 -42.85
N LEU A 554 -26.85 44.03 -42.42
CA LEU A 554 -28.07 43.94 -43.22
C LEU A 554 -28.68 45.31 -43.49
N GLY A 555 -28.59 46.24 -42.53
CA GLY A 555 -28.95 47.64 -42.73
C GLY A 555 -28.13 48.34 -43.80
N LEU A 556 -26.83 48.04 -43.88
CA LEU A 556 -25.93 48.57 -44.93
C LEU A 556 -26.27 48.04 -46.33
N ILE A 557 -26.84 46.83 -46.44
CA ILE A 557 -27.22 46.21 -47.72
C ILE A 557 -28.37 46.97 -48.41
N ALA A 558 -29.27 47.61 -47.65
CA ALA A 558 -30.38 48.37 -48.21
C ALA A 558 -29.93 49.61 -49.02
N GLY A 559 -28.71 50.11 -48.79
CA GLY A 559 -28.13 51.24 -49.52
C GLY A 559 -27.14 50.87 -50.63
N ALA A 560 -26.83 49.59 -50.82
CA ALA A 560 -25.76 49.14 -51.72
C ALA A 560 -26.29 48.87 -53.15
N ASN A 561 -26.05 49.80 -54.07
CA ASN A 561 -26.31 49.63 -55.52
C ASN A 561 -25.45 48.53 -56.19
N GLU A 562 -24.48 47.97 -55.48
CA GLU A 562 -23.52 46.97 -56.00
C GLU A 562 -24.13 45.59 -56.26
N LEU A 563 -25.30 45.28 -55.69
CA LEU A 563 -26.01 44.02 -55.92
C LEU A 563 -26.58 43.88 -57.36
N ARG A 564 -26.55 44.96 -58.15
CA ARG A 564 -27.02 44.96 -59.55
C ARG A 564 -25.90 44.73 -60.58
N SER A 565 -24.64 44.55 -60.15
CA SER A 565 -23.56 44.25 -61.09
C SER A 565 -23.60 42.78 -61.55
N ASN A 566 -23.42 42.55 -62.85
CA ASN A 566 -23.47 41.23 -63.53
C ASN A 566 -22.40 40.21 -63.05
N CYS A 567 -21.61 40.52 -62.03
CA CYS A 567 -20.56 39.67 -61.50
C CYS A 567 -21.03 38.69 -60.40
N SER A 568 -22.28 38.77 -59.94
CA SER A 568 -22.76 37.99 -58.78
C SER A 568 -23.24 36.57 -59.10
N VAL A 569 -23.71 36.29 -60.33
CA VAL A 569 -24.25 34.96 -60.67
C VAL A 569 -23.13 33.95 -60.90
N ARG A 570 -22.05 34.30 -61.61
CA ARG A 570 -20.94 33.35 -61.91
C ARG A 570 -20.13 32.93 -60.68
N ARG A 571 -19.90 33.83 -59.71
CA ARG A 571 -19.20 33.47 -58.45
C ARG A 571 -20.00 32.48 -57.61
N ARG A 572 -21.34 32.49 -57.68
CA ARG A 572 -22.21 31.51 -57.00
C ARG A 572 -21.98 30.07 -57.46
N TRP A 573 -21.55 29.88 -58.71
CA TRP A 573 -21.27 28.56 -59.30
C TRP A 573 -19.77 28.19 -59.29
N MET A 574 -18.87 29.11 -58.91
CA MET A 574 -17.43 28.89 -58.73
C MET A 574 -17.07 28.73 -57.24
N VAL A 575 -17.80 27.87 -56.53
CA VAL A 575 -17.40 27.48 -55.17
C VAL A 575 -16.27 26.47 -55.30
N GLU A 576 -15.04 26.85 -54.92
CA GLU A 576 -13.99 25.87 -54.69
C GLU A 576 -14.49 24.86 -53.66
N LYS A 577 -14.44 23.56 -54.00
CA LYS A 577 -14.81 22.52 -53.04
C LYS A 577 -13.84 22.60 -51.86
N VAL A 578 -14.36 23.00 -50.71
CA VAL A 578 -13.64 22.96 -49.43
C VAL A 578 -13.20 21.51 -49.20
N GLN A 579 -11.90 21.27 -49.07
CA GLN A 579 -11.40 19.94 -48.74
C GLN A 579 -12.00 19.49 -47.40
N PRO A 580 -12.38 18.22 -47.23
CA PRO A 580 -12.88 17.72 -45.95
C PRO A 580 -11.79 17.91 -44.89
N LEU A 581 -12.18 18.52 -43.76
CA LEU A 581 -11.29 18.81 -42.65
C LEU A 581 -10.96 17.49 -41.95
N ASP A 582 -9.67 17.18 -41.79
CA ASP A 582 -9.25 16.02 -41.01
C ASP A 582 -9.32 16.33 -39.51
N LEU A 583 -10.40 15.89 -38.88
CA LEU A 583 -10.65 16.00 -37.44
C LEU A 583 -10.13 14.78 -36.67
N SER A 584 -9.41 13.87 -37.33
CA SER A 584 -8.85 12.73 -36.64
C SER A 584 -7.76 13.15 -35.65
N TYR A 585 -7.52 12.31 -34.64
CA TYR A 585 -6.47 12.53 -33.64
C TYR A 585 -5.07 12.76 -34.25
N HIS A 586 -4.79 12.15 -35.40
CA HIS A 586 -3.51 12.24 -36.12
C HIS A 586 -3.48 13.36 -37.17
N GLY A 587 -4.57 14.11 -37.33
CA GLY A 587 -4.62 15.22 -38.27
C GLY A 587 -3.66 16.34 -37.85
N GLU A 588 -2.95 16.93 -38.80
CA GLU A 588 -1.94 17.99 -38.56
C GLU A 588 -2.50 19.18 -37.76
N ILE A 589 -3.80 19.44 -37.94
CA ILE A 589 -4.54 20.51 -37.29
C ILE A 589 -4.81 20.19 -35.82
N VAL A 590 -5.28 18.98 -35.53
CA VAL A 590 -5.65 18.55 -34.18
C VAL A 590 -4.37 18.43 -33.34
N ASP A 591 -3.31 17.87 -33.93
CA ASP A 591 -2.00 17.74 -33.30
C ASP A 591 -1.39 19.07 -32.81
N ALA A 592 -1.72 20.20 -33.45
CA ALA A 592 -1.29 21.53 -33.00
C ALA A 592 -1.93 22.00 -31.68
N PHE A 593 -3.10 21.48 -31.31
CA PHE A 593 -3.84 21.87 -30.10
C PHE A 593 -3.86 20.79 -29.02
N VAL A 594 -3.66 19.52 -29.41
CA VAL A 594 -3.76 18.32 -28.57
C VAL A 594 -3.04 18.49 -27.24
N ASP A 595 -1.74 18.80 -27.20
CA ASP A 595 -0.98 18.80 -25.94
C ASP A 595 -1.57 19.77 -24.88
N SER A 596 -2.02 20.94 -25.32
CA SER A 596 -2.65 21.93 -24.44
C SER A 596 -4.05 21.51 -23.95
N GLU A 597 -4.88 20.93 -24.83
CA GLU A 597 -6.23 20.50 -24.48
C GLU A 597 -6.24 19.23 -23.62
N PHE A 598 -5.32 18.30 -23.86
CA PHE A 598 -5.16 17.11 -23.03
C PHE A 598 -4.75 17.48 -21.60
N THR A 599 -3.82 18.43 -21.45
CA THR A 599 -3.43 18.95 -20.13
C THR A 599 -4.62 19.61 -19.41
N LYS A 600 -5.43 20.39 -20.14
CA LYS A 600 -6.63 21.01 -19.58
C LYS A 600 -7.68 19.98 -19.17
N ALA A 601 -7.99 19.02 -20.04
CA ALA A 601 -8.95 17.96 -19.77
C ALA A 601 -8.53 17.09 -18.57
N ALA A 602 -7.24 16.78 -18.45
CA ALA A 602 -6.71 16.06 -17.29
C ALA A 602 -6.89 16.83 -15.97
N LYS A 603 -6.65 18.15 -15.97
CA LYS A 603 -6.91 19.01 -14.80
C LYS A 603 -8.40 19.05 -14.44
N GLU A 604 -9.29 19.13 -15.43
CA GLU A 604 -10.73 19.10 -15.18
C GLU A 604 -11.17 17.79 -14.51
N VAL A 605 -10.71 16.64 -15.02
CA VAL A 605 -11.01 15.31 -14.45
C VAL A 605 -10.46 15.18 -13.04
N ALA A 606 -9.29 15.76 -12.77
CA ALA A 606 -8.61 15.71 -11.48
C ALA A 606 -9.09 16.74 -10.43
N SER A 607 -9.98 17.66 -10.83
CA SER A 607 -10.46 18.76 -10.00
C SER A 607 -11.55 18.37 -8.99
N THR A 608 -11.94 19.33 -8.13
CA THR A 608 -13.20 19.29 -7.39
C THR A 608 -14.34 19.93 -8.17
N PRO A 609 -15.61 19.63 -7.84
CA PRO A 609 -16.75 20.40 -8.35
C PRO A 609 -16.66 21.88 -7.93
N CYS A 610 -17.12 22.79 -8.79
CA CYS A 610 -17.25 24.20 -8.44
C CYS A 610 -18.27 24.39 -7.29
N PRO A 611 -17.97 25.22 -6.27
CA PRO A 611 -18.91 25.48 -5.16
C PRO A 611 -20.24 26.10 -5.59
N GLU A 612 -20.23 26.92 -6.64
CA GLU A 612 -21.42 27.59 -7.18
C GLU A 612 -22.25 26.70 -8.12
N ASP A 613 -21.59 25.85 -8.91
CA ASP A 613 -22.20 24.95 -9.88
C ASP A 613 -21.49 23.58 -9.86
N PRO A 614 -22.07 22.58 -9.17
CA PRO A 614 -21.47 21.25 -9.04
C PRO A 614 -21.28 20.51 -10.37
N SER A 615 -21.91 20.96 -11.46
CA SER A 615 -21.74 20.34 -12.77
C SER A 615 -20.43 20.71 -13.48
N LYS A 616 -19.75 21.76 -12.99
CA LYS A 616 -18.52 22.29 -13.59
C LYS A 616 -17.28 21.94 -12.77
N PRO A 617 -16.13 21.71 -13.44
CA PRO A 617 -14.84 21.50 -12.77
C PRO A 617 -14.31 22.81 -12.17
N SER A 618 -13.65 22.71 -11.02
CA SER A 618 -13.00 23.81 -10.31
C SER A 618 -11.54 23.97 -10.71
N GLU A 619 -10.94 25.10 -10.31
CA GLU A 619 -9.50 25.37 -10.42
C GLU A 619 -8.69 24.75 -9.27
N LYS A 620 -9.31 23.95 -8.39
CA LYS A 620 -8.63 23.25 -7.28
C LYS A 620 -8.59 21.73 -7.53
N PRO A 621 -7.46 21.06 -7.25
CA PRO A 621 -7.36 19.61 -7.39
C PRO A 621 -8.14 18.89 -6.28
N TYR A 622 -8.60 17.67 -6.58
CA TYR A 622 -9.06 16.74 -5.56
C TYR A 622 -7.90 16.39 -4.61
N ASN A 623 -8.13 16.48 -3.29
CA ASN A 623 -7.08 16.35 -2.28
C ASN A 623 -7.43 15.43 -1.10
N GLU A 624 -8.38 14.51 -1.29
CA GLU A 624 -8.87 13.54 -0.29
C GLU A 624 -9.66 14.14 0.89
N PHE A 625 -9.49 15.44 1.18
CA PHE A 625 -10.31 16.17 2.17
C PHE A 625 -11.53 16.86 1.54
N ASN A 626 -11.52 17.04 0.22
CA ASN A 626 -12.58 17.68 -0.55
C ASN A 626 -13.41 16.66 -1.37
N ALA A 627 -14.51 17.10 -1.97
CA ALA A 627 -15.33 16.23 -2.82
C ALA A 627 -14.72 16.10 -4.23
N PRO A 628 -14.63 14.88 -4.80
CA PRO A 628 -14.07 14.67 -6.13
C PRO A 628 -15.05 15.04 -7.25
N PHE A 629 -14.54 15.54 -8.38
CA PHE A 629 -15.35 15.71 -9.59
C PHE A 629 -15.55 14.38 -10.34
N SER A 630 -14.47 13.60 -10.52
CA SER A 630 -14.51 12.24 -11.08
C SER A 630 -14.23 11.20 -10.00
N ALA A 631 -15.15 10.24 -9.82
CA ALA A 631 -14.96 9.13 -8.88
C ALA A 631 -13.85 8.16 -9.34
N ASP A 632 -13.64 7.99 -10.65
CA ASP A 632 -12.58 7.13 -11.19
C ASP A 632 -11.20 7.72 -10.89
N TRP A 633 -11.06 9.06 -10.91
CA TRP A 633 -9.80 9.73 -10.57
C TRP A 633 -9.37 9.49 -9.12
N VAL A 634 -10.33 9.38 -8.19
CA VAL A 634 -10.03 9.10 -6.76
C VAL A 634 -9.25 7.79 -6.62
N ILE A 635 -9.66 6.75 -7.33
CA ILE A 635 -9.03 5.42 -7.27
C ILE A 635 -7.63 5.48 -7.89
N VAL A 636 -7.48 6.16 -9.04
CA VAL A 636 -6.18 6.33 -9.71
C VAL A 636 -5.22 7.13 -8.84
N LEU A 637 -5.65 8.27 -8.29
CA LEU A 637 -4.83 9.11 -7.43
C LEU A 637 -4.46 8.35 -6.15
N ARG A 638 -5.42 7.74 -5.47
CA ARG A 638 -5.17 6.95 -4.25
C ARG A 638 -4.11 5.87 -4.50
N TRP A 639 -4.24 5.11 -5.58
CA TRP A 639 -3.26 4.08 -5.93
C TRP A 639 -1.85 4.65 -6.11
N VAL A 640 -1.71 5.77 -6.81
CA VAL A 640 -0.42 6.46 -6.99
C VAL A 640 0.14 6.95 -5.65
N LEU A 641 -0.70 7.58 -4.82
CA LEU A 641 -0.30 8.09 -3.52
C LEU A 641 0.12 6.97 -2.56
N ASP A 642 -0.61 5.86 -2.52
CA ASP A 642 -0.23 4.70 -1.69
C ASP A 642 1.14 4.14 -2.13
N ARG A 643 1.46 4.15 -3.43
CA ARG A 643 2.79 3.75 -3.95
C ARG A 643 3.91 4.74 -3.64
N PHE A 644 3.64 6.05 -3.57
CA PHE A 644 4.64 7.00 -3.07
C PHE A 644 5.06 6.71 -1.62
N PHE A 645 4.21 6.06 -0.86
CA PHE A 645 4.50 5.62 0.50
C PHE A 645 5.11 4.23 0.54
N PHE A 646 5.43 3.62 -0.61
CA PHE A 646 5.99 2.28 -0.76
C PHE A 646 5.08 1.15 -0.28
N ASP A 647 3.76 1.37 -0.31
CA ASP A 647 2.81 0.34 0.07
C ASP A 647 2.76 -0.81 -0.94
N SER A 648 2.60 -2.04 -0.42
CA SER A 648 2.42 -3.27 -1.20
C SER A 648 3.55 -3.61 -2.20
N ILE A 649 4.74 -2.99 -2.09
CA ILE A 649 5.90 -3.32 -2.92
C ILE A 649 6.69 -4.45 -2.23
N PRO A 650 7.07 -5.52 -2.96
CA PRO A 650 7.83 -6.63 -2.36
C PRO A 650 9.20 -6.19 -1.82
N ALA A 651 9.55 -6.66 -0.61
CA ALA A 651 10.74 -6.23 0.12
C ALA A 651 12.08 -6.46 -0.62
N HIS A 652 12.16 -7.46 -1.51
CA HIS A 652 13.37 -7.75 -2.30
C HIS A 652 13.71 -6.66 -3.32
N TYR A 653 12.77 -5.76 -3.65
CA TYR A 653 13.07 -4.56 -4.43
C TYR A 653 13.61 -3.41 -3.58
N PHE A 654 13.33 -3.39 -2.26
CA PHE A 654 13.89 -2.42 -1.32
C PHE A 654 15.31 -2.79 -0.92
N LEU A 655 15.52 -4.07 -0.60
CA LEU A 655 16.79 -4.63 -0.20
C LEU A 655 17.15 -5.76 -1.18
N PRO A 656 17.83 -5.42 -2.30
CA PRO A 656 18.29 -6.43 -3.27
C PRO A 656 19.21 -7.48 -2.64
N ASP A 657 19.96 -7.09 -1.61
CA ASP A 657 20.83 -7.96 -0.82
C ASP A 657 20.48 -7.83 0.67
N ALA A 658 20.32 -8.97 1.33
CA ALA A 658 20.06 -9.05 2.77
C ALA A 658 21.25 -8.56 3.62
N SER A 659 22.47 -8.53 3.04
CA SER A 659 23.67 -8.02 3.71
C SER A 659 23.63 -6.51 3.99
N LEU A 660 22.76 -5.75 3.30
CA LEU A 660 22.59 -4.31 3.49
C LEU A 660 21.99 -3.97 4.86
N LEU A 661 21.24 -4.90 5.47
CA LEU A 661 20.58 -4.71 6.77
C LEU A 661 20.86 -5.90 7.72
N PRO A 662 22.07 -5.95 8.32
CA PRO A 662 22.42 -6.99 9.30
C PRO A 662 21.60 -6.88 10.60
N GLN A 663 21.63 -7.92 11.43
CA GLN A 663 21.00 -7.93 12.76
C GLN A 663 21.63 -6.85 13.66
N GLU A 664 20.81 -6.19 14.50
CA GLU A 664 21.20 -5.06 15.34
C GLU A 664 21.81 -3.89 14.57
N SER A 665 21.13 -3.46 13.49
CA SER A 665 21.58 -2.33 12.68
C SER A 665 20.50 -1.26 12.44
N LEU A 666 20.93 0.00 12.47
CA LEU A 666 20.13 1.18 12.10
C LEU A 666 20.73 1.83 10.85
N LYS A 667 19.99 1.79 9.75
CA LYS A 667 20.44 2.22 8.42
C LYS A 667 19.59 3.36 7.89
N PHE A 668 20.23 4.43 7.44
CA PHE A 668 19.54 5.57 6.84
C PHE A 668 19.65 5.59 5.33
N PHE A 669 18.64 6.15 4.66
CA PHE A 669 18.61 6.24 3.20
C PHE A 669 17.82 7.46 2.71
N ASP A 670 18.21 7.94 1.54
CA ASP A 670 17.43 8.84 0.69
C ASP A 670 16.56 8.01 -0.26
N ILE A 671 15.44 8.59 -0.70
CA ILE A 671 14.56 7.99 -1.69
C ILE A 671 14.99 8.41 -3.12
N ASP A 672 15.21 7.44 -4.00
CA ASP A 672 15.48 7.70 -5.42
C ASP A 672 14.19 8.06 -6.16
N ASP A 673 13.99 9.36 -6.38
CA ASP A 673 12.88 9.90 -7.17
C ASP A 673 12.83 9.29 -8.58
N ASN A 674 13.98 9.07 -9.23
CA ASN A 674 14.03 8.53 -10.59
C ASN A 674 13.53 7.09 -10.65
N TRP A 675 13.83 6.29 -9.61
CA TRP A 675 13.34 4.91 -9.50
C TRP A 675 11.82 4.90 -9.42
N MET A 676 11.27 5.77 -8.55
CA MET A 676 9.83 5.89 -8.36
C MET A 676 9.13 6.49 -9.59
N ASP A 677 9.77 7.40 -10.32
CA ASP A 677 9.25 7.95 -11.57
C ASP A 677 9.17 6.87 -12.67
N CYS A 678 10.22 6.03 -12.81
CA CYS A 678 10.21 4.89 -13.72
C CYS A 678 9.14 3.86 -13.36
N PHE A 679 8.98 3.57 -12.06
CA PHE A 679 7.94 2.71 -11.54
C PHE A 679 6.53 3.21 -11.91
N LEU A 680 6.24 4.49 -11.63
CA LEU A 680 4.94 5.08 -11.95
C LEU A 680 4.70 5.21 -13.46
N ASP A 681 5.75 5.48 -14.24
CA ASP A 681 5.67 5.50 -15.71
C ASP A 681 5.22 4.15 -16.28
N GLY A 682 5.77 3.06 -15.74
CA GLY A 682 5.37 1.70 -16.09
C GLY A 682 3.94 1.38 -15.70
N ALA A 683 3.49 1.81 -14.53
CA ALA A 683 2.11 1.64 -14.06
C ALA A 683 1.09 2.39 -14.95
N LEU A 684 1.39 3.64 -15.31
CA LEU A 684 0.52 4.50 -16.12
C LEU A 684 0.56 4.20 -17.62
N SER A 685 1.50 3.37 -18.08
CA SER A 685 1.60 2.92 -19.49
C SER A 685 0.44 2.03 -19.94
N LEU A 686 -0.35 1.48 -19.00
CA LEU A 686 -1.46 0.60 -19.30
C LEU A 686 -2.64 1.34 -19.95
N GLY A 687 -3.41 0.61 -20.77
CA GLY A 687 -4.62 1.13 -21.40
C GLY A 687 -4.36 2.09 -22.56
N ASN A 688 -3.12 2.15 -23.07
CA ASN A 688 -2.80 2.91 -24.27
C ASN A 688 -3.25 2.15 -25.54
N HIS A 689 -4.16 2.75 -26.30
CA HIS A 689 -4.77 2.19 -27.51
C HIS A 689 -4.75 3.16 -28.70
N ILE A 690 -4.25 4.38 -28.51
CA ILE A 690 -4.32 5.46 -29.51
C ILE A 690 -2.95 5.71 -30.12
N ASP A 691 -1.92 5.89 -29.29
CA ASP A 691 -0.60 6.32 -29.77
C ASP A 691 0.47 5.31 -29.36
N GLN A 692 1.11 4.68 -30.34
CA GLN A 692 2.13 3.66 -30.11
C GLN A 692 3.52 4.24 -29.90
N GLN A 693 3.75 5.50 -30.25
CA GLN A 693 5.07 6.14 -30.17
C GLN A 693 5.13 7.16 -29.01
N THR A 694 4.07 7.95 -28.81
CA THR A 694 4.02 9.00 -27.78
C THR A 694 2.75 8.92 -26.95
N ASP A 695 2.81 8.47 -25.69
CA ASP A 695 1.61 8.42 -24.84
C ASP A 695 1.26 9.82 -24.25
N LYS A 696 0.64 10.68 -25.08
CA LYS A 696 0.24 12.04 -24.70
C LYS A 696 -0.76 12.09 -23.53
N VAL A 697 -1.57 11.04 -23.38
CA VAL A 697 -2.56 10.95 -22.30
C VAL A 697 -1.88 10.69 -20.97
N ARG A 698 -0.88 9.80 -20.96
CA ARG A 698 -0.05 9.54 -19.77
C ARG A 698 0.65 10.81 -19.31
N ASP A 699 1.20 11.59 -20.23
CA ASP A 699 1.84 12.88 -19.93
C ASP A 699 0.87 13.89 -19.32
N ALA A 700 -0.36 13.96 -19.83
CA ALA A 700 -1.41 14.78 -19.25
C ALA A 700 -1.81 14.31 -17.83
N ILE A 701 -1.91 13.00 -17.60
CA ILE A 701 -2.18 12.41 -16.27
C ILE A 701 -1.04 12.74 -15.30
N LYS A 702 0.22 12.57 -15.72
CA LYS A 702 1.40 12.97 -14.91
C LYS A 702 1.36 14.46 -14.58
N THR A 703 0.95 15.30 -15.52
CA THR A 703 0.78 16.75 -15.31
C THR A 703 -0.33 17.05 -14.29
N ALA A 704 -1.43 16.31 -14.28
CA ALA A 704 -2.47 16.44 -13.27
C ALA A 704 -2.00 15.99 -11.87
N ILE A 705 -1.21 14.92 -11.78
CA ILE A 705 -0.59 14.49 -10.51
C ILE A 705 0.41 15.55 -10.04
N LYS A 706 1.27 16.07 -10.93
CA LYS A 706 2.19 17.18 -10.64
C LYS A 706 1.45 18.41 -10.11
N TRP A 707 0.30 18.73 -10.70
CA TRP A 707 -0.55 19.82 -10.22
C TRP A 707 -1.09 19.58 -8.80
N TYR A 708 -1.51 18.36 -8.47
CA TYR A 708 -1.88 17.99 -7.09
C TYR A 708 -0.69 18.15 -6.11
N LEU A 709 0.50 17.65 -6.47
CA LEU A 709 1.69 17.72 -5.62
C LEU A 709 2.22 19.14 -5.38
N GLN A 710 1.87 20.09 -6.26
CA GLN A 710 2.29 21.49 -6.18
C GLN A 710 1.25 22.41 -5.55
N THR A 711 0.01 21.96 -5.40
CA THR A 711 -1.07 22.81 -4.88
C THR A 711 -1.15 22.68 -3.36
N ASP A 712 -1.14 23.82 -2.67
CA ASP A 712 -1.29 23.85 -1.22
C ASP A 712 -2.66 23.34 -0.78
N LEU A 713 -2.66 22.54 0.28
CA LEU A 713 -3.87 22.07 0.94
C LEU A 713 -4.56 23.28 1.58
N GLY A 714 -5.69 23.72 1.03
CA GLY A 714 -6.40 24.97 1.34
C GLY A 714 -6.20 25.54 2.74
N ASP A 715 -6.68 24.85 3.78
CA ASP A 715 -6.62 25.31 5.17
C ASP A 715 -5.22 25.18 5.80
N LEU A 716 -4.42 24.23 5.31
CA LEU A 716 -3.12 23.84 5.87
C LEU A 716 -1.94 24.67 5.32
N LYS A 717 -2.10 25.33 4.16
CA LYS A 717 -1.11 26.21 3.51
C LYS A 717 0.25 25.56 3.19
N TYR A 718 0.31 24.24 3.11
CA TYR A 718 1.48 23.49 2.64
C TYR A 718 1.06 22.45 1.59
N PRO A 719 1.97 22.06 0.66
CA PRO A 719 1.69 21.03 -0.34
C PRO A 719 1.65 19.63 0.30
N PRO A 720 0.94 18.65 -0.27
CA PRO A 720 0.81 17.32 0.30
C PRO A 720 2.20 16.69 0.56
N PRO A 721 2.49 16.23 1.79
CA PRO A 721 3.83 15.76 2.14
C PRO A 721 4.08 14.37 1.55
N ILE A 722 5.22 14.23 0.88
CA ILE A 722 5.69 12.97 0.26
C ILE A 722 6.99 12.54 0.95
N PRO A 723 7.20 11.22 1.17
CA PRO A 723 8.47 10.69 1.65
C PRO A 723 9.66 11.09 0.76
N LYS A 724 10.72 11.63 1.36
CA LYS A 724 12.01 11.90 0.69
C LYS A 724 13.19 11.21 1.36
N TYR A 725 13.08 10.93 2.65
CA TYR A 725 14.13 10.33 3.47
C TYR A 725 13.54 9.25 4.37
N GLY A 726 14.37 8.33 4.85
CA GLY A 726 13.91 7.30 5.77
C GLY A 726 15.03 6.61 6.53
N CYS A 727 14.62 5.74 7.46
CA CYS A 727 15.51 4.79 8.10
C CYS A 727 14.87 3.40 8.19
N LEU A 728 15.73 2.40 8.15
CA LEU A 728 15.44 0.99 8.37
C LEU A 728 16.16 0.54 9.62
N ILE A 729 15.45 -0.14 10.51
CA ILE A 729 16.02 -0.68 11.74
C ILE A 729 15.75 -2.17 11.76
N ARG A 730 16.79 -2.98 12.01
CA ARG A 730 16.66 -4.40 12.26
C ARG A 730 17.25 -4.73 13.62
N SER A 731 16.41 -5.06 14.60
CA SER A 731 16.82 -5.32 15.98
C SER A 731 15.84 -6.23 16.73
N SER A 732 16.34 -7.00 17.71
CA SER A 732 15.52 -7.70 18.71
C SER A 732 14.61 -6.75 19.48
N LEU A 733 15.02 -5.49 19.66
CA LEU A 733 14.23 -4.46 20.35
C LEU A 733 12.86 -4.25 19.71
N ILE A 734 12.77 -4.24 18.38
CA ILE A 734 11.48 -4.06 17.67
C ILE A 734 10.57 -5.28 17.88
N THR A 735 11.17 -6.46 18.08
CA THR A 735 10.40 -7.67 18.37
C THR A 735 9.82 -7.64 19.79
N GLN A 736 10.52 -7.00 20.74
CA GLN A 736 10.05 -6.80 22.10
C GLN A 736 9.07 -5.61 22.20
N PHE A 737 9.34 -4.54 21.45
CA PHE A 737 8.61 -3.27 21.46
C PHE A 737 8.19 -2.86 20.04
N PRO A 738 7.08 -3.41 19.51
CA PRO A 738 6.60 -3.06 18.18
C PRO A 738 6.22 -1.57 18.06
N ASP A 739 5.77 -0.94 19.15
CA ASP A 739 5.33 0.46 19.17
C ASP A 739 6.45 1.45 19.50
N LEU A 740 7.70 1.16 19.14
CA LEU A 740 8.84 2.05 19.44
C LEU A 740 8.57 3.47 18.94
N ILE A 741 8.52 4.44 19.86
CA ILE A 741 8.16 5.82 19.51
C ILE A 741 9.29 6.43 18.70
N VAL A 742 8.95 6.97 17.54
CA VAL A 742 9.86 7.75 16.70
C VAL A 742 9.49 9.22 16.79
N ALA A 743 10.31 9.99 17.51
CA ALA A 743 10.18 11.44 17.58
C ALA A 743 11.23 12.12 16.70
N VAL A 744 10.79 13.16 15.96
CA VAL A 744 11.68 13.99 15.14
C VAL A 744 11.82 15.35 15.82
N ASP A 745 13.02 15.63 16.32
CA ASP A 745 13.30 16.89 16.99
C ASP A 745 13.64 17.96 15.93
N PRO A 746 12.86 19.05 15.81
CA PRO A 746 13.14 20.10 14.83
C PRO A 746 14.48 20.78 15.15
N ALA A 747 15.22 21.15 14.11
CA ALA A 747 16.47 21.86 14.29
C ALA A 747 16.21 23.27 14.88
N PRO A 748 17.15 23.86 15.64
CA PRO A 748 16.98 25.19 16.24
C PRO A 748 16.70 26.31 15.23
N GLU A 749 17.20 26.15 13.99
CA GLU A 749 17.05 27.11 12.89
C GLU A 749 15.85 26.79 11.97
N ALA A 750 15.01 25.81 12.32
CA ALA A 750 13.90 25.39 11.47
C ALA A 750 12.77 26.45 11.40
N HIS A 751 12.31 26.75 10.18
CA HIS A 751 11.14 27.60 9.98
C HIS A 751 9.87 26.84 10.42
N PRO A 752 8.89 27.47 11.09
CA PRO A 752 7.68 26.81 11.58
C PRO A 752 6.85 26.13 10.47
N ASP A 753 6.98 26.56 9.22
CA ASP A 753 6.27 25.98 8.06
C ASP A 753 6.95 24.72 7.50
N VAL A 754 8.21 24.45 7.88
CA VAL A 754 9.02 23.32 7.37
C VAL A 754 9.36 22.37 8.51
N GLN A 755 8.34 21.95 9.28
CA GLN A 755 8.53 20.91 10.27
C GLN A 755 8.67 19.54 9.59
N PRO A 756 9.66 18.73 9.98
CA PRO A 756 9.77 17.37 9.48
C PRO A 756 8.61 16.54 10.03
N VAL A 757 7.94 15.82 9.12
CA VAL A 757 6.77 15.02 9.47
C VAL A 757 7.13 13.55 9.29
N LEU A 758 6.82 12.73 10.31
CA LEU A 758 6.83 11.28 10.20
C LEU A 758 5.63 10.86 9.34
N LEU A 759 5.89 10.30 8.16
CA LEU A 759 4.88 10.02 7.14
C LEU A 759 4.44 8.56 7.11
N ARG A 760 5.35 7.63 7.39
CA ARG A 760 5.06 6.19 7.53
C ARG A 760 5.90 5.63 8.66
N HIS A 761 5.28 4.83 9.50
CA HIS A 761 5.93 4.06 10.55
C HIS A 761 5.29 2.67 10.55
N GLU A 762 6.06 1.65 10.16
CA GLU A 762 5.53 0.31 9.98
C GLU A 762 6.58 -0.76 10.27
N ILE A 763 6.13 -1.89 10.82
CA ILE A 763 6.93 -3.08 11.05
C ILE A 763 6.76 -4.00 9.83
N LEU A 764 7.81 -4.14 9.03
CA LEU A 764 7.77 -4.94 7.80
C LEU A 764 7.87 -6.45 8.07
N ASP A 765 8.66 -6.84 9.06
CA ASP A 765 8.89 -8.21 9.49
C ASP A 765 9.25 -8.25 10.99
N LYS A 766 9.29 -9.43 11.61
CA LYS A 766 9.69 -9.61 13.01
C LYS A 766 11.08 -9.01 13.26
N GLY A 767 11.10 -7.86 13.92
CA GLY A 767 12.33 -7.14 14.23
C GLY A 767 12.81 -6.16 13.17
N THR A 768 12.07 -5.92 12.07
CA THR A 768 12.42 -4.92 11.05
C THR A 768 11.38 -3.81 10.96
N MET A 769 11.81 -2.57 11.16
CA MET A 769 10.98 -1.37 11.17
C MET A 769 11.41 -0.40 10.05
N LEU A 770 10.42 0.20 9.39
CA LEU A 770 10.58 1.23 8.37
C LEU A 770 9.98 2.55 8.85
N CYS A 771 10.78 3.61 8.79
CA CYS A 771 10.33 4.98 9.06
C CYS A 771 10.59 5.86 7.84
N LEU A 772 9.59 6.62 7.42
CA LEU A 772 9.67 7.56 6.31
C LEU A 772 9.39 9.00 6.76
N PHE A 773 10.20 9.94 6.28
CA PHE A 773 10.16 11.36 6.63
C PHE A 773 9.93 12.24 5.40
N SER A 774 9.27 13.38 5.61
CA SER A 774 8.96 14.34 4.54
C SER A 774 10.18 15.07 3.95
N GLN A 775 11.25 15.21 4.73
CA GLN A 775 12.47 15.93 4.35
C GLN A 775 13.72 15.17 4.80
N PRO A 776 14.87 15.34 4.12
CA PRO A 776 16.15 14.84 4.59
C PRO A 776 16.67 15.65 5.78
N PRO A 777 17.58 15.06 6.58
CA PRO A 777 18.19 15.75 7.71
C PRO A 777 19.13 16.83 7.19
N ALA A 778 18.92 18.05 7.68
CA ALA A 778 19.69 19.24 7.38
C ALA A 778 19.70 20.15 8.62
N PRO A 779 20.69 21.04 8.77
CA PRO A 779 20.74 22.00 9.87
C PRO A 779 19.48 22.87 10.01
N SER A 780 18.72 23.03 8.92
CA SER A 780 17.48 23.80 8.86
C SER A 780 16.19 22.96 9.00
N THR A 781 16.26 21.62 9.04
CA THR A 781 15.10 20.71 9.13
C THR A 781 15.11 19.97 10.46
N PHE A 782 15.86 18.88 10.56
CA PHE A 782 16.17 18.17 11.81
C PHE A 782 17.59 17.62 11.77
N THR A 783 18.19 17.56 12.95
CA THR A 783 19.52 17.01 13.19
C THR A 783 19.49 15.80 14.12
N LYS A 784 18.37 15.58 14.82
CA LYS A 784 18.24 14.59 15.88
C LYS A 784 16.94 13.80 15.72
N LEU A 785 17.06 12.49 15.87
CA LEU A 785 15.94 11.55 15.95
C LEU A 785 15.98 10.86 17.30
N THR A 786 14.84 10.73 17.95
CA THR A 786 14.78 10.12 19.28
C THR A 786 13.88 8.89 19.24
N PHE A 787 14.45 7.72 19.48
CA PHE A 787 13.70 6.48 19.65
C PHE A 787 13.41 6.26 21.13
N THR A 788 12.15 6.12 21.51
CA THR A 788 11.75 5.99 22.92
C THR A 788 10.92 4.73 23.13
N GLN A 789 11.17 4.02 24.22
CA GLN A 789 10.33 2.90 24.61
C GLN A 789 8.88 3.37 24.81
N PRO A 790 7.88 2.70 24.23
CA PRO A 790 6.49 3.12 24.34
C PRO A 790 6.00 2.97 25.80
N PRO A 791 5.31 3.98 26.36
CA PRO A 791 4.84 3.92 27.73
C PRO A 791 3.91 2.75 28.00
N HIS A 792 3.00 2.40 27.08
CA HIS A 792 2.10 1.26 27.26
C HIS A 792 2.78 -0.10 27.15
N GLN A 793 4.05 -0.21 26.76
CA GLN A 793 4.79 -1.49 26.82
C GLN A 793 5.95 -1.42 27.81
N GLN A 794 5.99 -0.37 28.63
CA GLN A 794 6.95 -0.22 29.70
C GLN A 794 6.70 -1.30 30.75
N SER A 795 7.75 -2.05 31.08
CA SER A 795 7.69 -3.12 32.06
C SER A 795 7.59 -2.59 33.50
N PHE A 796 7.04 -3.37 34.41
CA PHE A 796 7.14 -3.12 35.85
C PHE A 796 8.24 -3.99 36.45
N ILE A 797 8.96 -3.46 37.45
CA ILE A 797 10.03 -4.17 38.15
C ILE A 797 9.85 -4.02 39.67
N VAL A 798 10.34 -5.01 40.42
CA VAL A 798 10.37 -4.95 41.89
C VAL A 798 11.38 -3.92 42.38
N GLY A 799 12.55 -3.86 41.74
CA GLY A 799 13.71 -3.06 42.14
C GLY A 799 14.83 -3.19 41.12
N GLU A 800 15.93 -2.47 41.33
CA GLU A 800 17.11 -2.51 40.43
C GLU A 800 17.84 -3.86 40.52
N LYS A 801 17.82 -4.48 41.70
CA LYS A 801 18.42 -5.79 41.91
C LYS A 801 17.59 -6.61 42.88
N VAL A 802 17.17 -7.81 42.46
CA VAL A 802 16.47 -8.77 43.33
C VAL A 802 17.29 -10.05 43.44
N THR A 803 17.71 -10.36 44.67
CA THR A 803 18.41 -11.61 44.99
C THR A 803 17.65 -12.40 46.06
N ASN A 804 18.14 -13.57 46.41
CA ASN A 804 17.54 -14.38 47.48
C ASN A 804 17.81 -13.83 48.89
N GLU A 805 18.74 -12.87 49.03
CA GLU A 805 19.16 -12.32 50.32
C GLU A 805 18.77 -10.85 50.48
N GLU A 806 18.79 -10.09 49.39
CA GLU A 806 18.51 -8.66 49.39
C GLU A 806 17.71 -8.20 48.17
N VAL A 807 16.91 -7.15 48.37
CA VAL A 807 16.22 -6.39 47.33
C VAL A 807 16.67 -4.94 47.41
N ASP A 808 17.13 -4.40 46.28
CA ASP A 808 17.52 -3.00 46.15
C ASP A 808 16.46 -2.21 45.38
N VAL A 809 15.92 -1.16 46.02
CA VAL A 809 14.87 -0.30 45.44
C VAL A 809 15.19 1.16 45.69
N ALA A 810 15.39 1.90 44.60
CA ALA A 810 15.50 3.34 44.62
C ALA A 810 14.10 3.99 44.59
N TYR A 811 13.83 4.92 45.52
CA TYR A 811 12.54 5.61 45.60
C TYR A 811 12.54 6.82 44.66
N ARG A 812 11.64 6.83 43.70
CA ARG A 812 11.54 7.93 42.73
C ARG A 812 10.97 9.17 43.37
N ARG A 813 11.39 10.34 42.89
CA ARG A 813 10.72 11.59 43.24
C ARG A 813 9.34 11.65 42.59
N ALA A 814 8.38 12.23 43.30
CA ALA A 814 7.04 12.50 42.81
C ALA A 814 6.64 13.90 43.29
N TYR A 815 5.76 14.58 42.56
CA TYR A 815 5.45 15.99 42.81
C TYR A 815 3.94 16.20 42.80
N THR A 816 3.45 17.08 43.67
CA THR A 816 2.04 17.51 43.69
C THR A 816 1.81 18.83 42.96
N VAL A 817 2.87 19.40 42.38
CA VAL A 817 2.87 20.67 41.67
C VAL A 817 3.25 20.43 40.20
N GLU A 818 2.59 21.15 39.30
CA GLU A 818 2.93 21.16 37.88
C GLU A 818 4.30 21.84 37.64
N ASP A 819 5.16 21.22 36.83
CA ASP A 819 6.49 21.74 36.46
C ASP A 819 7.36 22.23 37.65
N PRO A 820 7.75 21.33 38.57
CA PRO A 820 8.54 21.68 39.74
C PRO A 820 9.93 22.19 39.33
N ALA A 821 10.37 23.30 39.92
CA ALA A 821 11.73 23.84 39.74
C ALA A 821 12.77 23.07 40.60
N ASP A 822 12.79 21.74 40.50
CA ASP A 822 13.73 20.86 41.19
C ASP A 822 14.89 20.46 40.25
N PRO A 823 16.15 20.86 40.53
CA PRO A 823 17.29 20.45 39.72
C PRO A 823 17.56 18.94 39.76
N ASP A 824 17.14 18.26 40.84
CA ASP A 824 17.40 16.83 41.07
C ASP A 824 16.25 15.94 40.60
N PHE A 825 15.33 16.44 39.78
CA PHE A 825 14.11 15.71 39.40
C PHE A 825 14.34 14.31 38.78
N ARG A 826 15.52 14.09 38.19
CA ARG A 826 15.92 12.81 37.58
C ARG A 826 16.59 11.84 38.54
N GLN A 827 16.99 12.29 39.73
CA GLN A 827 17.74 11.48 40.68
C GLN A 827 16.80 10.87 41.71
N PRO A 828 16.69 9.53 41.78
CA PRO A 828 15.92 8.86 42.82
C PRO A 828 16.61 9.00 44.19
N PHE A 829 15.86 8.75 45.25
CA PHE A 829 16.39 8.61 46.60
C PHE A 829 16.94 7.21 46.79
N ASP A 830 18.24 7.12 47.07
CA ASP A 830 18.85 5.87 47.48
C ASP A 830 18.32 5.46 48.87
N GLN A 831 18.07 4.16 49.02
CA GLN A 831 17.74 3.51 50.27
C GLN A 831 18.68 2.33 50.46
N PRO A 832 19.06 1.97 51.69
CA PRO A 832 19.86 0.76 51.92
C PRO A 832 19.08 -0.47 51.41
N PRO A 833 19.72 -1.53 50.91
CA PRO A 833 18.99 -2.70 50.43
C PRO A 833 18.15 -3.32 51.57
N TRP A 834 16.98 -3.87 51.23
CA TRP A 834 16.16 -4.65 52.17
C TRP A 834 16.70 -6.06 52.22
N LYS A 835 17.18 -6.47 53.40
CA LYS A 835 17.66 -7.82 53.63
C LYS A 835 16.53 -8.72 54.12
N ARG A 836 16.63 -9.99 53.76
CA ARG A 836 15.70 -11.03 54.19
C ARG A 836 15.64 -11.10 55.72
N GLY A 837 14.43 -10.94 56.27
CA GLY A 837 14.17 -11.03 57.72
C GLY A 837 14.47 -9.78 58.55
N GLU A 838 15.00 -8.71 57.96
CA GLU A 838 15.24 -7.43 58.65
C GLU A 838 14.02 -6.51 58.51
N GLY A 839 13.07 -6.60 59.47
CA GLY A 839 11.90 -5.74 59.55
C GLY A 839 11.75 -5.08 60.92
N ASN A 840 11.75 -3.74 60.98
CA ASN A 840 11.56 -2.97 62.21
C ASN A 840 10.30 -2.09 62.12
N ALA A 841 9.85 -1.55 63.26
CA ALA A 841 8.68 -0.67 63.29
C ALA A 841 8.86 0.60 62.43
N ASP A 842 10.10 1.11 62.37
CA ASP A 842 10.47 2.32 61.60
C ASP A 842 10.74 2.03 60.11
N ARG A 843 10.96 0.76 59.75
CA ARG A 843 11.22 0.33 58.37
C ARG A 843 10.49 -0.99 58.10
N PRO A 844 9.26 -0.95 57.56
CA PRO A 844 8.45 -2.14 57.39
C PRO A 844 9.03 -3.07 56.31
N ILE A 845 8.71 -4.36 56.42
CA ILE A 845 9.06 -5.34 55.38
C ILE A 845 8.20 -5.07 54.15
N MET A 846 8.88 -4.85 53.02
CA MET A 846 8.26 -4.52 51.74
C MET A 846 8.16 -5.73 50.80
N PHE A 847 9.10 -6.67 50.89
CA PHE A 847 9.19 -7.84 50.03
C PHE A 847 9.25 -9.11 50.86
N LEU A 848 8.43 -10.10 50.50
CA LEU A 848 8.27 -11.36 51.20
C LEU A 848 8.86 -12.49 50.34
N TRP A 849 10.01 -13.03 50.76
CA TRP A 849 10.61 -14.19 50.10
C TRP A 849 9.80 -15.46 50.38
N GLU A 850 9.51 -15.70 51.65
CA GLU A 850 8.82 -16.90 52.11
C GLU A 850 7.86 -16.58 53.26
N THR A 851 6.88 -17.44 53.47
CA THR A 851 5.98 -17.38 54.62
C THR A 851 5.80 -18.77 55.23
N VAL A 852 5.54 -18.81 56.54
CA VAL A 852 5.19 -20.04 57.23
C VAL A 852 3.68 -20.14 57.31
N ASP A 853 3.10 -21.20 56.75
CA ASP A 853 1.67 -21.45 56.84
C ASP A 853 1.27 -21.74 58.30
N SER A 854 0.24 -21.06 58.78
CA SER A 854 -0.20 -21.13 60.19
C SER A 854 -0.67 -22.54 60.58
N VAL A 855 -1.19 -23.32 59.63
CA VAL A 855 -1.81 -24.63 59.87
C VAL A 855 -0.83 -25.81 59.65
N SER A 856 -0.08 -25.81 58.55
CA SER A 856 0.87 -26.88 58.22
C SER A 856 2.26 -26.68 58.80
N GLN A 857 2.62 -25.45 59.18
CA GLN A 857 3.99 -25.04 59.51
C GLN A 857 4.99 -25.29 58.37
N ALA A 858 4.50 -25.49 57.14
CA ALA A 858 5.34 -25.59 55.96
C ALA A 858 5.80 -24.20 55.52
N ASN A 859 7.01 -24.14 54.98
CA ASN A 859 7.61 -22.93 54.45
C ASN A 859 7.26 -22.79 52.96
N VAL A 860 6.67 -21.66 52.58
CA VAL A 860 6.12 -21.41 51.24
C VAL A 860 6.85 -20.23 50.61
N ASN A 861 7.46 -20.45 49.44
CA ASN A 861 8.13 -19.39 48.69
C ASN A 861 7.13 -18.51 47.93
N LEU A 862 6.98 -17.25 48.31
CA LEU A 862 5.99 -16.33 47.75
C LEU A 862 6.60 -15.30 46.79
N HIS A 863 7.81 -14.80 47.04
CA HIS A 863 8.45 -13.74 46.24
C HIS A 863 7.50 -12.56 45.91
N MET A 864 6.80 -12.05 46.92
CA MET A 864 5.66 -11.14 46.78
C MET A 864 5.91 -9.78 47.44
N LEU A 865 5.44 -8.72 46.79
CA LEU A 865 5.41 -7.35 47.33
C LEU A 865 4.24 -7.14 48.29
N LEU A 866 4.54 -6.61 49.48
CA LEU A 866 3.55 -6.24 50.49
C LEU A 866 3.13 -4.78 50.28
N MET A 867 2.17 -4.56 49.37
CA MET A 867 1.77 -3.21 48.95
C MET A 867 1.21 -2.34 50.08
N ASP A 868 0.57 -2.93 51.10
CA ASP A 868 0.09 -2.20 52.27
C ASP A 868 1.20 -1.62 53.15
N ASN A 869 2.38 -2.24 53.12
CA ASN A 869 3.57 -1.71 53.79
C ASN A 869 4.34 -0.78 52.85
N TYR A 870 4.45 -1.15 51.58
CA TYR A 870 5.25 -0.44 50.60
C TYR A 870 4.70 0.96 50.28
N ALA A 871 3.42 1.05 49.91
CA ALA A 871 2.86 2.31 49.43
C ALA A 871 2.85 3.42 50.49
N PRO A 872 2.47 3.16 51.76
CA PRO A 872 2.56 4.16 52.82
C PRO A 872 4.00 4.52 53.18
N ASP A 873 4.94 3.57 53.17
CA ASP A 873 6.36 3.85 53.43
C ASP A 873 6.93 4.79 52.36
N TYR A 874 6.68 4.49 51.08
CA TYR A 874 7.10 5.34 49.97
C TYR A 874 6.53 6.78 50.12
N ASN A 875 5.24 6.92 50.40
CA ASN A 875 4.62 8.23 50.61
C ASN A 875 5.23 8.97 51.81
N SER A 876 5.52 8.27 52.91
CA SER A 876 6.13 8.87 54.10
C SER A 876 7.57 9.35 53.84
N GLN A 877 8.35 8.61 53.05
CA GLN A 877 9.70 8.99 52.65
C GLN A 877 9.70 10.21 51.73
N LEU A 878 8.72 10.31 50.81
CA LEU A 878 8.52 11.49 49.99
C LEU A 878 8.24 12.73 50.84
N MET A 879 7.31 12.62 51.81
CA MET A 879 7.01 13.71 52.74
C MET A 879 8.20 14.10 53.63
N ALA A 880 9.05 13.14 54.00
CA ALA A 880 10.20 13.39 54.87
C ALA A 880 11.40 14.01 54.12
N LYS A 881 11.66 13.55 52.88
CA LYS A 881 12.85 13.95 52.11
C LYS A 881 12.60 15.16 51.20
N MET A 882 11.36 15.42 50.78
CA MET A 882 11.04 16.54 49.90
C MET A 882 10.44 17.73 50.67
N PRO A 883 10.71 18.97 50.22
CA PRO A 883 10.04 20.15 50.74
C PRO A 883 8.50 20.08 50.60
N PRO A 884 7.73 20.59 51.57
CA PRO A 884 6.26 20.67 51.48
C PRO A 884 5.76 21.49 50.28
N SER A 885 6.60 22.35 49.71
CA SER A 885 6.32 23.11 48.49
C SER A 885 6.29 22.23 47.24
N PHE A 886 6.98 21.09 47.24
CA PHE A 886 7.05 20.18 46.10
C PHE A 886 6.07 19.01 46.23
N TYR A 887 5.81 18.57 47.46
CA TYR A 887 4.93 17.45 47.73
C TYR A 887 4.15 17.63 49.02
N SER A 888 2.81 17.55 48.92
CA SER A 888 1.90 17.76 50.04
C SER A 888 0.83 16.67 50.21
N ASP A 889 0.93 15.56 49.48
CA ASP A 889 -0.08 14.50 49.54
C ASP A 889 0.11 13.60 50.77
N ASN A 890 -0.97 13.40 51.53
CA ASN A 890 -0.94 12.67 52.79
C ASN A 890 -1.29 11.18 52.63
N MET A 891 -1.72 10.76 51.45
CA MET A 891 -2.24 9.41 51.21
C MET A 891 -1.64 8.80 49.95
N ALA A 892 -1.15 7.56 50.07
CA ALA A 892 -0.64 6.83 48.93
C ALA A 892 -1.76 6.46 47.95
N SER A 893 -1.47 6.57 46.66
CA SER A 893 -2.40 6.25 45.59
C SER A 893 -1.86 5.13 44.68
N SER A 894 -2.75 4.42 44.01
CA SER A 894 -2.34 3.42 42.99
C SER A 894 -1.56 4.07 41.84
N ALA A 895 -1.92 5.29 41.43
CA ALA A 895 -1.16 6.04 40.43
C ALA A 895 0.28 6.33 40.87
N LEU A 896 0.49 6.69 42.16
CA LEU A 896 1.82 6.89 42.73
C LEU A 896 2.63 5.59 42.72
N MET A 897 2.00 4.45 43.02
CA MET A 897 2.66 3.15 42.97
C MET A 897 2.96 2.70 41.54
N ALA A 898 2.09 2.98 40.59
CA ALA A 898 2.35 2.73 39.17
C ALA A 898 3.59 3.50 38.67
N TRP A 899 3.77 4.74 39.10
CA TRP A 899 4.98 5.53 38.83
C TRP A 899 6.25 4.91 39.43
N GLN A 900 6.17 4.46 40.69
CA GLN A 900 7.31 3.86 41.40
C GLN A 900 7.72 2.50 40.82
N LEU A 901 6.75 1.64 40.46
CA LEU A 901 6.99 0.27 39.96
C LEU A 901 7.39 0.23 38.47
N ASN A 902 7.09 1.27 37.70
CA ASN A 902 7.47 1.35 36.29
C ASN A 902 9.00 1.20 36.15
N ASN A 903 9.51 0.39 35.23
CA ASN A 903 10.94 0.35 34.87
C ASN A 903 11.35 1.70 34.23
N PRO A 904 12.57 2.27 34.38
CA PRO A 904 12.91 3.50 33.68
C PRO A 904 12.70 3.38 32.16
N SER A 905 12.08 4.39 31.55
CA SER A 905 11.94 4.43 30.09
C SER A 905 13.29 4.76 29.46
N TRP A 906 13.75 3.88 28.58
CA TRP A 906 15.00 4.07 27.85
C TRP A 906 14.74 4.84 26.55
N MET A 907 15.64 5.77 26.25
CA MET A 907 15.61 6.61 25.06
C MET A 907 16.96 6.50 24.35
N LEU A 908 16.91 6.33 23.03
CA LEU A 908 18.08 6.37 22.14
C LEU A 908 17.99 7.66 21.30
N PRO A 909 18.57 8.78 21.77
CA PRO A 909 18.78 9.94 20.94
C PRO A 909 19.88 9.65 19.90
N VAL A 910 19.55 9.83 18.64
CA VAL A 910 20.43 9.66 17.48
C VAL A 910 20.71 11.02 16.88
N ASP A 911 21.94 11.50 17.10
CA ASP A 911 22.47 12.67 16.39
C ASP A 911 22.98 12.22 15.03
N ILE A 912 22.47 12.83 13.96
CA ILE A 912 22.79 12.41 12.60
C ILE A 912 24.22 12.89 12.26
N PRO A 913 25.14 11.99 11.86
CA PRO A 913 26.52 12.36 11.55
C PRO A 913 26.60 13.41 10.43
N PRO A 914 27.59 14.33 10.45
CA PRO A 914 27.69 15.41 9.46
C PRO A 914 27.83 14.92 8.02
N GLY A 915 28.45 13.75 7.81
CA GLY A 915 28.57 13.13 6.48
C GLY A 915 27.26 12.62 5.88
N MET A 916 26.19 12.54 6.69
CA MET A 916 24.85 12.12 6.28
C MET A 916 23.86 13.29 6.20
N LEU A 917 24.28 14.50 6.59
CA LEU A 917 23.47 15.69 6.43
C LEU A 917 23.44 16.10 4.96
N SER A 918 22.23 16.30 4.43
CA SER A 918 22.07 16.76 3.06
C SER A 918 22.50 18.24 2.96
N PRO A 919 23.47 18.60 2.09
CA PRO A 919 23.94 19.99 1.95
C PRO A 919 22.91 20.92 1.29
N ARG A 920 21.80 20.38 0.76
CA ARG A 920 20.73 21.15 0.11
C ARG A 920 19.36 20.60 0.48
N ILE A 921 18.48 21.50 0.95
CA ILE A 921 17.04 21.26 0.98
C ILE A 921 16.56 21.19 -0.47
N SER A 922 15.91 20.10 -0.87
CA SER A 922 15.15 20.10 -2.12
C SER A 922 13.87 20.91 -1.90
N THR A 923 13.96 22.22 -2.10
CA THR A 923 12.81 23.15 -2.08
C THR A 923 11.90 22.99 -3.29
N ARG A 924 12.33 22.22 -4.30
CA ARG A 924 11.50 21.93 -5.48
C ARG A 924 10.51 20.81 -5.14
N PRO A 925 9.20 21.00 -5.37
CA PRO A 925 8.24 19.92 -5.29
C PRO A 925 8.62 18.84 -6.29
N ARG A 926 8.45 17.57 -5.91
CA ARG A 926 8.69 16.43 -6.79
C ARG A 926 7.90 16.65 -8.08
N ALA A 927 8.58 16.50 -9.21
CA ALA A 927 7.96 16.66 -10.52
C ALA A 927 8.19 15.40 -11.33
N LEU A 928 7.10 14.67 -11.62
CA LEU A 928 7.13 13.57 -12.57
C LEU A 928 7.65 14.07 -13.93
N PRO A 929 8.54 13.33 -14.60
CA PRO A 929 9.03 13.69 -15.92
C PRO A 929 7.88 13.61 -16.94
N VAL A 930 7.72 14.68 -17.72
CA VAL A 930 6.69 14.84 -18.74
C VAL A 930 7.39 15.23 -20.03
N HIS A 931 7.09 14.53 -21.11
CA HIS A 931 7.68 14.81 -22.41
C HIS A 931 7.20 16.17 -22.95
N GLU A 932 8.07 17.18 -22.92
CA GLU A 932 7.77 18.50 -23.47
C GLU A 932 8.01 18.52 -24.98
N ARG A 933 6.93 18.38 -25.76
CA ARG A 933 6.96 18.56 -27.22
C ARG A 933 6.67 20.02 -27.56
N THR A 934 7.40 20.57 -28.53
CA THR A 934 6.99 21.80 -29.21
C THR A 934 5.90 21.46 -30.23
N PRO A 935 4.64 21.90 -30.04
CA PRO A 935 3.58 21.59 -30.99
C PRO A 935 3.85 22.26 -32.34
N PRO A 936 3.45 21.63 -33.46
CA PRO A 936 3.57 22.26 -34.77
C PRO A 936 2.72 23.55 -34.80
N PRO A 937 3.17 24.60 -35.51
CA PRO A 937 2.39 25.83 -35.60
C PRO A 937 1.03 25.54 -36.27
N PRO A 938 -0.07 26.11 -35.75
CA PRO A 938 -1.39 25.87 -36.31
C PRO A 938 -1.42 26.42 -37.75
N PRO A 939 -2.05 25.71 -38.72
CA PRO A 939 -2.10 26.17 -40.10
C PRO A 939 -2.81 27.53 -40.19
N LYS A 940 -2.50 28.33 -41.21
CA LYS A 940 -3.17 29.63 -41.38
C LYS A 940 -4.66 29.41 -41.63
N PRO A 941 -5.56 30.19 -41.00
CA PRO A 941 -6.98 30.11 -41.33
C PRO A 941 -7.19 30.45 -42.82
N PRO A 942 -8.23 29.90 -43.47
CA PRO A 942 -8.57 30.30 -44.83
C PRO A 942 -8.76 31.81 -44.88
N VAL A 943 -8.24 32.45 -45.92
CA VAL A 943 -8.27 33.92 -46.06
C VAL A 943 -9.72 34.38 -45.97
N SER A 944 -10.03 35.11 -44.91
CA SER A 944 -11.30 35.81 -44.74
C SER A 944 -11.44 36.83 -45.86
N GLN A 945 -12.54 36.82 -46.61
CA GLN A 945 -12.91 37.85 -47.60
C GLN A 945 -13.02 39.29 -47.03
N LYS A 946 -12.62 39.53 -45.77
CA LYS A 946 -12.64 40.86 -45.15
C LYS A 946 -11.56 41.81 -45.66
N ASP A 947 -10.48 41.32 -46.28
CA ASP A 947 -9.33 42.18 -46.64
C ASP A 947 -9.07 42.36 -48.14
N ASP A 948 -9.95 41.88 -49.03
CA ASP A 948 -9.74 42.10 -50.48
C ASP A 948 -10.37 43.43 -50.94
N SER A 949 -9.60 44.49 -50.78
CA SER A 949 -9.59 45.65 -51.69
C SER A 949 -8.99 45.25 -53.06
N ARG A 950 -9.47 44.16 -53.67
CA ARG A 950 -9.08 43.81 -55.04
C ARG A 950 -9.85 44.70 -56.00
N SER A 951 -9.13 45.61 -56.65
CA SER A 951 -9.67 46.32 -57.81
C SER A 951 -10.11 45.31 -58.86
N CYS A 952 -11.19 45.64 -59.57
CA CYS A 952 -11.82 44.79 -60.58
C CYS A 952 -11.03 44.70 -61.91
N ASP A 953 -9.73 45.03 -61.94
CA ASP A 953 -9.05 45.32 -63.21
C ASP A 953 -8.30 44.16 -63.87
N ASP A 954 -8.02 43.05 -63.19
CA ASP A 954 -7.27 41.96 -63.82
C ASP A 954 -8.16 40.80 -64.24
N PHE A 955 -8.76 40.94 -65.44
CA PHE A 955 -9.22 39.80 -66.22
C PHE A 955 -8.03 39.15 -66.94
N LEU A 956 -7.68 37.92 -66.56
CA LEU A 956 -6.76 37.09 -67.35
C LEU A 956 -7.41 36.70 -68.69
N LEU A 957 -6.63 36.87 -69.77
CA LEU A 957 -6.97 36.58 -71.16
C LEU A 957 -7.31 35.10 -71.39
N TYR A 958 -8.17 34.87 -72.39
CA TYR A 958 -8.78 33.59 -72.77
C TYR A 958 -7.78 32.51 -73.30
N GLU A 959 -6.48 32.81 -73.39
CA GLU A 959 -5.48 31.94 -74.04
C GLU A 959 -4.76 30.97 -73.11
N GLU A 960 -4.91 31.07 -71.78
CA GLU A 960 -4.39 30.06 -70.84
C GLU A 960 -5.42 28.96 -70.51
N ARG A 961 -5.96 28.30 -71.55
CA ARG A 961 -6.61 26.99 -71.35
C ARG A 961 -5.55 25.89 -71.36
N LEU A 962 -5.02 25.57 -70.18
CA LEU A 962 -4.46 24.23 -69.94
C LEU A 962 -5.53 23.19 -70.32
N VAL A 963 -5.16 22.32 -71.25
CA VAL A 963 -5.94 21.17 -71.71
C VAL A 963 -6.58 20.48 -70.52
N ARG A 964 -7.93 20.39 -70.53
CA ARG A 964 -8.67 19.56 -69.59
C ARG A 964 -8.19 18.11 -69.74
N LYS A 965 -7.24 17.69 -68.91
CA LYS A 965 -7.13 16.28 -68.57
C LYS A 965 -8.45 15.92 -67.90
N ASN A 966 -9.20 15.01 -68.51
CA ASN A 966 -10.34 14.39 -67.86
C ASN A 966 -9.85 13.76 -66.56
N TYR A 967 -10.02 14.47 -65.45
CA TYR A 967 -9.89 13.91 -64.13
C TYR A 967 -11.08 12.97 -63.96
N VAL A 968 -10.83 11.68 -64.19
CA VAL A 968 -11.54 10.63 -63.46
C VAL A 968 -11.35 10.97 -61.97
N PRO A 969 -12.41 10.99 -61.16
CA PRO A 969 -12.31 11.39 -59.76
C PRO A 969 -11.22 10.56 -59.08
N VAL A 970 -10.17 11.25 -58.61
CA VAL A 970 -9.21 10.67 -57.67
C VAL A 970 -10.00 10.42 -56.39
N ALA A 971 -10.34 9.15 -56.18
CA ALA A 971 -10.89 8.68 -54.93
C ALA A 971 -9.84 8.88 -53.83
N GLY A 972 -10.12 9.77 -52.89
CA GLY A 972 -9.45 9.85 -51.58
C GLY A 972 -8.00 10.33 -51.59
N GLY A 973 -7.66 11.17 -50.61
CA GLY A 973 -6.28 11.26 -50.16
C GLY A 973 -5.77 9.86 -49.79
N ASN A 974 -4.47 9.65 -50.03
CA ASN A 974 -3.79 8.37 -49.89
C ASN A 974 -4.15 7.66 -48.55
N PRO A 975 -4.93 6.56 -48.56
CA PRO A 975 -5.12 5.74 -47.35
C PRO A 975 -3.86 4.92 -47.01
N MET A 976 -2.81 4.99 -47.85
CA MET A 976 -1.61 4.16 -47.77
C MET A 976 -0.35 4.97 -47.46
N GLY A 977 -0.25 5.46 -46.23
CA GLY A 977 1.03 5.90 -45.65
C GLY A 977 1.98 4.75 -45.28
N ARG A 978 1.55 3.48 -45.43
CA ARG A 978 2.28 2.29 -44.97
C ARG A 978 3.29 1.71 -45.95
N PHE A 979 3.17 1.95 -47.26
CA PHE A 979 4.01 1.31 -48.27
C PHE A 979 4.81 2.34 -49.07
N THR A 980 6.10 2.09 -49.23
CA THR A 980 6.99 2.91 -50.07
C THR A 980 6.57 2.77 -51.54
N ARG A 981 6.35 3.90 -52.23
CA ARG A 981 6.29 3.91 -53.70
C ARG A 981 7.59 3.33 -54.25
N ALA A 982 7.51 2.57 -55.35
CA ALA A 982 8.71 2.13 -56.05
C ALA A 982 9.55 3.36 -56.48
N GLN A 983 10.61 3.67 -55.74
CA GLN A 983 11.77 4.33 -56.32
C GLN A 983 12.42 3.30 -57.24
N ASP A 984 12.87 3.74 -58.43
CA ASP A 984 13.69 2.95 -59.35
C ASP A 984 15.05 2.65 -58.71
N LEU A 985 15.06 1.76 -57.72
CA LEU A 985 16.21 0.94 -57.40
C LEU A 985 16.21 -0.20 -58.42
N SER A 986 16.54 0.16 -59.67
CA SER A 986 17.12 -0.81 -60.58
C SER A 986 18.33 -1.40 -59.86
N TRP A 987 18.44 -2.72 -59.87
CA TRP A 987 19.67 -3.38 -59.46
C TRP A 987 20.82 -2.73 -60.27
N PRO A 988 21.97 -2.41 -59.67
CA PRO A 988 23.08 -1.86 -60.45
C PRO A 988 23.30 -2.77 -61.66
N PRO A 989 23.43 -2.23 -62.89
CA PRO A 989 23.44 -3.04 -64.10
C PRO A 989 24.58 -4.04 -64.02
N THR A 990 24.26 -5.30 -63.77
CA THR A 990 25.18 -6.41 -63.94
C THR A 990 25.43 -6.58 -65.44
N ARG A 991 26.69 -6.87 -65.79
CA ARG A 991 27.22 -7.05 -67.16
C ARG A 991 26.19 -7.66 -68.12
N ILE A 992 26.02 -7.04 -69.29
CA ILE A 992 25.35 -7.66 -70.44
C ILE A 992 26.18 -8.91 -70.82
N PRO A 993 25.62 -10.14 -70.78
CA PRO A 993 26.36 -11.33 -71.18
C PRO A 993 26.62 -11.33 -72.69
N GLN A 994 27.78 -11.81 -73.11
CA GLN A 994 28.00 -12.17 -74.52
C GLN A 994 27.40 -13.56 -74.80
N PRO A 995 27.00 -13.86 -76.05
CA PRO A 995 26.27 -15.08 -76.40
C PRO A 995 27.01 -16.40 -76.10
N ASP A 996 28.31 -16.38 -75.83
CA ASP A 996 29.18 -17.56 -75.76
C ASP A 996 29.42 -18.10 -74.33
N ASP A 997 28.79 -17.54 -73.29
CA ASP A 997 29.00 -17.96 -71.88
C ASP A 997 28.06 -19.10 -71.41
N PHE A 998 27.30 -19.74 -72.29
CA PHE A 998 26.32 -20.75 -71.89
C PHE A 998 26.76 -22.19 -72.24
N ALA A 999 27.22 -22.91 -71.22
CA ALA A 999 27.10 -24.35 -71.12
C ALA A 999 26.18 -24.67 -69.93
N ASP A 1000 25.23 -25.58 -70.16
CA ASP A 1000 24.06 -25.92 -69.35
C ASP A 1000 24.33 -26.27 -67.86
N ASP A 1001 23.29 -26.07 -67.03
CA ASP A 1001 23.06 -26.67 -65.69
C ASP A 1001 23.79 -26.15 -64.42
N ASN A 1002 23.97 -24.83 -64.24
CA ASN A 1002 24.59 -24.26 -63.01
C ASN A 1002 23.66 -23.43 -62.09
N TYR A 1003 22.35 -23.63 -62.11
CA TYR A 1003 21.40 -22.89 -61.24
C TYR A 1003 20.77 -23.78 -60.16
N PRO A 1004 20.54 -23.27 -58.93
CA PRO A 1004 19.72 -23.97 -57.97
C PRO A 1004 18.28 -24.05 -58.48
N VAL A 1005 17.68 -25.25 -58.42
CA VAL A 1005 16.28 -25.46 -58.84
C VAL A 1005 15.38 -24.99 -57.70
N ILE A 1006 14.64 -23.92 -57.94
CA ILE A 1006 13.71 -23.31 -56.98
C ILE A 1006 12.27 -23.60 -57.39
N GLU A 1007 11.52 -24.27 -56.52
CA GLU A 1007 10.10 -24.49 -56.68
C GLU A 1007 9.29 -23.41 -55.94
N PHE A 1008 8.24 -22.92 -56.59
CA PHE A 1008 7.33 -21.89 -56.07
C PHE A 1008 5.92 -22.45 -55.96
N PHE A 1009 5.35 -22.39 -54.76
CA PHE A 1009 4.00 -22.87 -54.45
C PHE A 1009 3.20 -21.78 -53.73
N PHE A 1010 1.89 -21.73 -53.96
CA PHE A 1010 1.03 -20.71 -53.39
C PHE A 1010 -0.33 -21.28 -53.00
N TRP A 1011 -0.74 -21.07 -51.76
CA TRP A 1011 -2.04 -21.55 -51.26
C TRP A 1011 -2.64 -20.61 -50.21
N SER A 1012 -3.94 -20.77 -49.95
CA SER A 1012 -4.64 -20.07 -48.87
C SER A 1012 -4.47 -20.81 -47.55
N MET A 1013 -4.38 -20.09 -46.43
CA MET A 1013 -4.38 -20.71 -45.09
C MET A 1013 -5.63 -21.54 -44.80
N GLU A 1014 -6.76 -21.25 -45.47
CA GLU A 1014 -8.02 -21.97 -45.28
C GLU A 1014 -8.04 -23.34 -45.94
N GLU A 1015 -7.33 -23.50 -47.06
CA GLU A 1015 -7.14 -24.77 -47.77
C GLU A 1015 -5.63 -24.96 -48.03
N PRO A 1016 -4.87 -25.48 -47.05
CA PRO A 1016 -3.43 -25.61 -47.17
C PRO A 1016 -3.04 -26.62 -48.26
N GLY A 1017 -2.25 -26.17 -49.23
CA GLY A 1017 -1.69 -27.01 -50.29
C GLY A 1017 -0.48 -27.82 -49.83
N THR A 1018 -0.08 -28.82 -50.64
CA THR A 1018 1.17 -29.58 -50.44
C THR A 1018 2.09 -29.39 -51.66
N PRO A 1019 3.41 -29.65 -51.57
CA PRO A 1019 4.30 -29.57 -52.74
C PRO A 1019 3.90 -30.50 -53.90
N GLN A 1020 3.14 -31.57 -53.63
CA GLN A 1020 2.65 -32.53 -54.64
C GLN A 1020 1.29 -32.12 -55.23
N ASP A 1021 0.50 -31.33 -54.49
CA ASP A 1021 -0.77 -30.74 -54.92
C ASP A 1021 -0.75 -29.25 -54.56
N PRO A 1022 -0.38 -28.36 -55.50
CA PRO A 1022 -0.06 -26.96 -55.23
C PRO A 1022 -1.21 -26.14 -54.60
N GLY A 1023 -2.41 -26.71 -54.48
CA GLY A 1023 -3.56 -26.12 -53.80
C GLY A 1023 -4.26 -25.08 -54.66
N SER A 1024 -5.58 -25.04 -54.58
CA SER A 1024 -6.40 -23.96 -55.12
C SER A 1024 -6.61 -22.87 -54.08
N ILE A 1025 -6.73 -21.62 -54.51
CA ILE A 1025 -7.14 -20.52 -53.64
C ILE A 1025 -8.66 -20.33 -53.80
N PRO A 1026 -9.48 -20.57 -52.76
CA PRO A 1026 -10.92 -20.39 -52.84
C PRO A 1026 -11.30 -18.91 -52.96
N MET A 1027 -12.27 -18.59 -53.81
CA MET A 1027 -12.86 -17.25 -53.93
C MET A 1027 -13.91 -17.03 -52.84
N LEU A 1028 -13.47 -16.79 -51.60
CA LEU A 1028 -14.36 -16.59 -50.47
C LEU A 1028 -15.14 -15.28 -50.56
N VAL A 1029 -16.43 -15.36 -50.23
CA VAL A 1029 -17.33 -14.21 -50.19
C VAL A 1029 -18.09 -14.15 -48.86
N ASP A 1030 -18.30 -12.93 -48.36
CA ASP A 1030 -19.21 -12.66 -47.24
C ASP A 1030 -20.69 -12.80 -47.71
N ALA A 1031 -21.65 -12.82 -46.77
CA ALA A 1031 -23.09 -12.95 -47.02
C ALA A 1031 -23.66 -11.91 -48.02
N LYS A 1032 -22.93 -10.81 -48.25
CA LYS A 1032 -23.24 -9.76 -49.23
C LYS A 1032 -22.50 -9.90 -50.58
N SER A 1033 -21.94 -11.08 -50.88
CA SER A 1033 -21.16 -11.36 -52.10
C SER A 1033 -19.93 -10.46 -52.29
N LYS A 1034 -19.34 -9.96 -51.20
CA LYS A 1034 -18.09 -9.19 -51.22
C LYS A 1034 -16.90 -10.11 -50.92
N PRO A 1035 -15.73 -9.91 -51.54
CA PRO A 1035 -14.55 -10.76 -51.29
C PRO A 1035 -14.11 -10.66 -49.83
N LEU A 1036 -13.91 -11.82 -49.19
CA LEU A 1036 -13.35 -11.91 -47.84
C LEU A 1036 -11.82 -11.80 -47.91
N ALA A 1037 -11.21 -11.18 -46.90
CA ALA A 1037 -9.76 -11.11 -46.79
C ALA A 1037 -9.19 -12.46 -46.33
N GLN A 1038 -8.20 -12.97 -47.04
CA GLN A 1038 -7.56 -14.26 -46.78
C GLN A 1038 -6.04 -14.08 -46.64
N ASP A 1039 -5.41 -14.95 -45.84
CA ASP A 1039 -3.96 -14.97 -45.71
C ASP A 1039 -3.38 -16.02 -46.68
N LEU A 1040 -2.49 -15.56 -47.55
CA LEU A 1040 -1.88 -16.40 -48.58
C LEU A 1040 -0.44 -16.75 -48.20
N ILE A 1041 -0.08 -18.03 -48.32
CA ILE A 1041 1.29 -18.51 -48.09
C ILE A 1041 1.99 -18.66 -49.43
N PHE A 1042 3.16 -18.03 -49.53
CA PHE A 1042 4.10 -18.16 -50.64
C PHE A 1042 5.21 -19.08 -50.15
N SER A 1043 5.31 -20.29 -50.68
CA SER A 1043 6.37 -21.23 -50.34
C SER A 1043 7.39 -21.30 -51.46
N ILE A 1044 8.65 -21.09 -51.10
CA ILE A 1044 9.79 -21.05 -52.02
C ILE A 1044 10.81 -22.05 -51.49
N ASN A 1045 11.03 -23.16 -52.19
CA ASN A 1045 11.92 -24.23 -51.74
C ASN A 1045 13.02 -24.48 -52.77
N ILE A 1046 14.25 -24.69 -52.29
CA ILE A 1046 15.37 -25.11 -53.14
C ILE A 1046 15.43 -26.63 -53.10
N VAL A 1047 15.13 -27.30 -54.22
CA VAL A 1047 14.94 -28.76 -54.28
C VAL A 1047 16.21 -29.49 -54.69
N ASP A 1048 16.99 -28.92 -55.61
CA ASP A 1048 18.32 -29.40 -55.95
C ASP A 1048 19.36 -28.30 -55.71
N ASN A 1049 20.32 -28.61 -54.84
CA ASN A 1049 21.35 -27.70 -54.36
C ASN A 1049 22.72 -28.12 -54.89
N ALA A 1050 22.80 -28.40 -56.20
CA ALA A 1050 24.01 -28.83 -56.89
C ALA A 1050 25.21 -27.87 -56.67
N TYR A 1051 24.96 -26.60 -56.31
CA TYR A 1051 25.97 -25.57 -56.10
C TYR A 1051 25.72 -24.71 -54.84
N PRO A 1052 26.17 -25.15 -53.65
CA PRO A 1052 25.92 -24.46 -52.37
C PRO A 1052 26.55 -23.05 -52.26
N SER A 1053 27.52 -22.72 -53.12
CA SER A 1053 28.26 -21.45 -53.12
C SER A 1053 27.55 -20.30 -53.86
N VAL A 1054 26.40 -20.55 -54.50
CA VAL A 1054 25.66 -19.51 -55.24
C VAL A 1054 25.12 -18.44 -54.28
N GLN A 1055 25.34 -17.17 -54.61
CA GLN A 1055 24.96 -16.02 -53.80
C GLN A 1055 23.66 -15.40 -54.33
N ILE A 1056 22.60 -15.45 -53.51
CA ILE A 1056 21.29 -14.87 -53.81
C ILE A 1056 21.26 -13.44 -53.28
N ASP A 1057 21.10 -12.52 -54.21
CA ASP A 1057 21.06 -11.08 -53.98
C ASP A 1057 19.63 -10.63 -53.62
N GLY A 1058 18.61 -11.27 -54.21
CA GLY A 1058 17.21 -11.09 -53.83
C GLY A 1058 16.23 -11.78 -54.78
N ILE A 1059 14.97 -11.89 -54.36
CA ILE A 1059 13.87 -12.47 -55.16
C ILE A 1059 12.77 -11.42 -55.31
N GLU A 1060 12.30 -11.20 -56.53
CA GLU A 1060 11.21 -10.26 -56.82
C GLU A 1060 10.03 -10.98 -57.45
N ILE A 1061 8.84 -10.78 -56.86
CA ILE A 1061 7.57 -11.38 -57.27
C ILE A 1061 6.62 -10.25 -57.66
N GLN A 1062 6.16 -10.25 -58.90
CA GLN A 1062 5.23 -9.25 -59.43
C GLN A 1062 3.85 -9.86 -59.68
N ILE A 1063 2.81 -9.27 -59.09
CA ILE A 1063 1.41 -9.73 -59.18
C ILE A 1063 0.55 -8.60 -59.74
N LYS A 1064 -0.13 -8.83 -60.86
CA LYS A 1064 -1.03 -7.83 -61.47
C LYS A 1064 -2.29 -7.61 -60.63
N GLN A 1065 -2.68 -6.34 -60.48
CA GLN A 1065 -3.88 -5.88 -59.78
C GLN A 1065 -4.83 -5.18 -60.75
N GLY A 1066 -6.13 -5.33 -60.54
CA GLY A 1066 -7.14 -4.65 -61.36
C GLY A 1066 -8.55 -5.23 -61.25
N PRO A 1067 -9.56 -4.52 -61.77
CA PRO A 1067 -10.93 -5.01 -61.79
C PRO A 1067 -11.06 -6.24 -62.70
N PRO A 1068 -11.99 -7.17 -62.40
CA PRO A 1068 -12.15 -8.43 -63.14
C PRO A 1068 -12.52 -8.23 -64.63
N SER A 1069 -12.96 -7.03 -65.02
CA SER A 1069 -13.39 -6.68 -66.37
C SER A 1069 -12.28 -6.65 -67.44
N GLN A 1070 -11.00 -6.74 -67.05
CA GLN A 1070 -9.85 -6.72 -67.97
C GLN A 1070 -9.43 -8.12 -68.49
N MET A 1071 -10.24 -9.16 -68.25
CA MET A 1071 -10.03 -10.53 -68.74
C MET A 1071 -10.16 -10.62 -70.26
N THR A 1072 -9.08 -10.30 -70.98
CA THR A 1072 -9.02 -10.36 -72.46
C THR A 1072 -8.62 -11.75 -72.99
N LYS A 1073 -8.39 -12.74 -72.11
CA LYS A 1073 -8.27 -14.17 -72.44
C LYS A 1073 -9.01 -15.00 -71.37
N PRO A 1074 -9.70 -16.10 -71.73
CA PRO A 1074 -10.64 -16.78 -70.83
C PRO A 1074 -10.01 -17.56 -69.65
N SER A 1075 -8.72 -17.37 -69.32
CA SER A 1075 -8.04 -18.18 -68.31
C SER A 1075 -7.00 -17.48 -67.43
N ILE A 1076 -6.55 -16.25 -67.75
CA ILE A 1076 -5.52 -15.54 -66.96
C ILE A 1076 -6.07 -14.20 -66.41
N GLY A 1077 -6.06 -14.00 -65.09
CA GLY A 1077 -6.62 -12.81 -64.43
C GLY A 1077 -5.82 -12.30 -63.22
N PRO A 1078 -6.10 -11.07 -62.72
CA PRO A 1078 -5.42 -10.49 -61.56
C PRO A 1078 -5.91 -11.12 -60.24
N LEU A 1079 -5.01 -11.30 -59.27
CA LEU A 1079 -5.29 -11.91 -57.97
C LEU A 1079 -6.27 -11.06 -57.13
N THR A 1080 -6.06 -9.75 -57.10
CA THR A 1080 -6.82 -8.81 -56.28
C THR A 1080 -7.05 -7.50 -57.04
N GLN A 1081 -8.14 -6.79 -56.72
CA GLN A 1081 -8.43 -5.47 -57.28
C GLN A 1081 -7.49 -4.41 -56.70
N LEU A 1082 -7.24 -4.46 -55.39
CA LEU A 1082 -6.29 -3.60 -54.68
C LEU A 1082 -5.88 -4.30 -53.38
N TYR A 1083 -4.58 -4.48 -53.16
CA TYR A 1083 -4.07 -5.00 -51.90
C TYR A 1083 -4.03 -3.90 -50.81
N ASP A 1084 -4.79 -4.07 -49.73
CA ASP A 1084 -4.83 -3.16 -48.57
C ASP A 1084 -4.44 -3.84 -47.25
N GLY A 1085 -3.84 -5.04 -47.32
CA GLY A 1085 -3.37 -5.80 -46.16
C GLY A 1085 -2.12 -5.20 -45.49
N PRO A 1086 -1.70 -5.74 -44.32
CA PRO A 1086 -0.58 -5.20 -43.53
C PRO A 1086 0.82 -5.43 -44.12
N GLY A 1087 0.95 -6.16 -45.23
CA GLY A 1087 2.23 -6.50 -45.87
C GLY A 1087 2.57 -8.00 -45.76
N ALA A 1088 3.77 -8.35 -46.20
CA ALA A 1088 4.29 -9.71 -46.15
C ALA A 1088 5.19 -9.93 -44.92
N SER A 1089 5.16 -11.13 -44.35
CA SER A 1089 6.01 -11.53 -43.22
C SER A 1089 6.68 -12.89 -43.49
N MET A 1090 7.97 -13.03 -43.18
CA MET A 1090 8.66 -14.32 -43.38
C MET A 1090 8.10 -15.38 -42.44
N LEU A 1091 7.88 -16.59 -42.96
CA LEU A 1091 7.56 -17.79 -42.19
C LEU A 1091 8.81 -18.66 -41.99
N SER A 1092 9.69 -18.73 -42.99
CA SER A 1092 10.95 -19.47 -42.91
C SER A 1092 12.14 -18.62 -43.38
N ASN A 1093 13.36 -18.98 -42.93
CA ASN A 1093 14.61 -18.31 -43.27
C ASN A 1093 14.56 -16.77 -43.10
N LEU A 1094 14.56 -16.32 -41.83
CA LEU A 1094 14.55 -14.92 -41.40
C LEU A 1094 15.78 -14.10 -41.85
N ARG A 1095 16.69 -14.67 -42.65
CA ARG A 1095 17.80 -13.97 -43.30
C ARG A 1095 17.33 -13.04 -44.41
N PHE A 1096 16.10 -13.20 -44.89
CA PHE A 1096 15.46 -12.26 -45.80
C PHE A 1096 14.44 -11.36 -45.09
N ASN A 1097 14.15 -10.23 -45.70
CA ASN A 1097 13.10 -9.30 -45.31
C ASN A 1097 12.18 -9.05 -46.53
N PRO A 1098 10.90 -9.43 -46.47
CA PRO A 1098 9.94 -9.23 -47.53
C PRO A 1098 9.46 -7.77 -47.49
N LYS A 1099 9.70 -7.05 -48.58
CA LYS A 1099 9.23 -5.67 -48.75
C LYS A 1099 8.12 -5.65 -49.80
N THR A 1100 6.94 -5.19 -49.42
CA THR A 1100 5.80 -5.02 -50.31
C THR A 1100 5.74 -3.59 -50.85
N MET A 1101 5.66 -3.45 -52.16
CA MET A 1101 5.74 -2.20 -52.92
C MET A 1101 4.69 -2.22 -54.04
N PHE A 1102 4.42 -1.06 -54.63
CA PHE A 1102 3.52 -0.91 -55.77
C PHE A 1102 4.23 -0.23 -56.95
N SER A 1103 3.86 -0.64 -58.16
CA SER A 1103 4.20 0.07 -59.41
C SER A 1103 3.72 1.53 -59.38
N GLN A 1104 4.33 2.42 -60.18
CA GLN A 1104 3.99 3.85 -60.25
C GLN A 1104 2.50 4.08 -60.56
N ASN A 1105 1.88 3.17 -61.32
CA ASN A 1105 0.47 3.21 -61.70
C ASN A 1105 -0.45 2.42 -60.76
N TYR A 1106 0.07 1.82 -59.67
CA TYR A 1106 -0.64 0.93 -58.74
C TYR A 1106 -1.31 -0.29 -59.40
N ASP A 1107 -0.89 -0.66 -60.60
CA ASP A 1107 -1.39 -1.79 -61.39
C ASP A 1107 -0.74 -3.14 -61.04
N THR A 1108 0.38 -3.11 -60.31
CA THR A 1108 1.17 -4.30 -59.98
C THR A 1108 1.65 -4.24 -58.52
N LEU A 1109 1.40 -5.30 -57.76
CA LEU A 1109 1.97 -5.56 -56.44
C LEU A 1109 3.37 -6.16 -56.64
N ILE A 1110 4.39 -5.56 -56.04
CA ILE A 1110 5.77 -6.02 -56.10
C ILE A 1110 6.18 -6.46 -54.71
N ILE A 1111 6.59 -7.71 -54.54
CA ILE A 1111 7.12 -8.26 -53.29
C ILE A 1111 8.58 -8.59 -53.50
N ARG A 1112 9.47 -7.92 -52.77
CA ARG A 1112 10.93 -8.10 -52.88
C ARG A 1112 11.48 -8.72 -51.60
N LEU A 1113 12.05 -9.91 -51.69
CA LEU A 1113 12.82 -10.55 -50.62
C LEU A 1113 14.25 -10.01 -50.63
N VAL A 1114 14.61 -9.22 -49.63
CA VAL A 1114 15.92 -8.58 -49.51
C VAL A 1114 16.72 -9.23 -48.37
N PRO A 1115 17.99 -9.63 -48.59
CA PRO A 1115 18.88 -10.09 -47.52
C PRO A 1115 19.00 -9.09 -46.37
N ARG A 1116 19.04 -9.59 -45.14
CA ARG A 1116 19.37 -8.82 -43.93
C ARG A 1116 20.88 -8.71 -43.68
N SER A 1117 21.68 -9.43 -44.46
CA SER A 1117 23.14 -9.42 -44.37
C SER A 1117 23.68 -8.04 -44.71
N LEU A 1118 24.66 -7.56 -43.92
CA LEU A 1118 25.43 -6.34 -44.22
C LEU A 1118 26.14 -6.44 -45.59
N GLU A 1119 26.43 -7.65 -46.06
CA GLU A 1119 27.11 -7.90 -47.34
C GLU A 1119 26.17 -7.84 -48.55
N GLY A 1120 24.85 -7.81 -48.34
CA GLY A 1120 23.83 -7.67 -49.38
C GLY A 1120 23.40 -8.96 -50.09
N TYR A 1121 23.85 -10.14 -49.66
CA TYR A 1121 23.49 -11.45 -50.25
C TYR A 1121 23.39 -12.56 -49.20
N VAL A 1122 22.78 -13.69 -49.58
CA VAL A 1122 22.76 -14.95 -48.80
C VAL A 1122 23.14 -16.11 -49.70
N THR A 1123 24.00 -17.01 -49.24
CA THR A 1123 24.38 -18.21 -49.99
C THR A 1123 23.26 -19.26 -50.05
N ALA A 1124 23.15 -19.99 -51.16
CA ALA A 1124 22.06 -20.95 -51.41
C ALA A 1124 22.05 -22.16 -50.46
N ASP A 1125 23.23 -22.57 -49.94
CA ASP A 1125 23.38 -23.58 -48.86
C ASP A 1125 22.52 -23.28 -47.63
N ARG A 1126 22.30 -22.00 -47.37
CA ARG A 1126 21.63 -21.45 -46.20
C ARG A 1126 20.14 -21.19 -46.43
N CYS A 1127 19.61 -21.60 -47.59
CA CYS A 1127 18.30 -21.22 -48.10
C CYS A 1127 17.41 -22.41 -48.49
N ALA A 1128 17.32 -23.43 -47.64
CA ALA A 1128 16.48 -24.61 -47.90
C ALA A 1128 14.99 -24.25 -48.18
N SER A 1129 14.40 -23.36 -47.39
CA SER A 1129 13.04 -22.82 -47.61
C SER A 1129 12.95 -21.33 -47.28
N MET A 1130 12.27 -20.55 -48.12
CA MET A 1130 12.10 -19.10 -48.02
C MET A 1130 10.62 -18.72 -48.11
N SER A 1131 9.78 -19.39 -47.33
CA SER A 1131 8.34 -19.18 -47.31
C SER A 1131 7.97 -17.90 -46.56
N PHE A 1132 6.97 -17.17 -47.04
CA PHE A 1132 6.42 -15.98 -46.41
C PHE A 1132 4.90 -15.93 -46.52
N LEU A 1133 4.25 -15.24 -45.58
CA LEU A 1133 2.82 -15.00 -45.53
C LEU A 1133 2.51 -13.62 -46.10
N LEU A 1134 1.55 -13.52 -47.00
CA LEU A 1134 0.94 -12.25 -47.41
C LEU A 1134 -0.46 -12.16 -46.79
N ALA A 1135 -0.58 -11.37 -45.73
CA ALA A 1135 -1.80 -11.30 -44.96
C ALA A 1135 -2.85 -10.36 -45.58
N GLY A 1136 -4.13 -10.68 -45.41
CA GLY A 1136 -5.26 -9.80 -45.75
C GLY A 1136 -5.50 -9.57 -47.24
N VAL A 1137 -5.28 -10.58 -48.09
CA VAL A 1137 -5.53 -10.51 -49.54
C VAL A 1137 -7.01 -10.73 -49.85
N LYS A 1138 -7.65 -9.74 -50.46
CA LYS A 1138 -9.02 -9.88 -50.98
C LYS A 1138 -8.97 -10.43 -52.41
N VAL A 1139 -9.21 -11.73 -52.55
CA VAL A 1139 -9.16 -12.43 -53.85
C VAL A 1139 -10.33 -12.00 -54.73
N ASN A 1140 -10.06 -11.73 -56.01
CA ASN A 1140 -11.09 -11.35 -56.97
C ASN A 1140 -12.09 -12.52 -57.20
N VAL A 1141 -13.38 -12.20 -57.18
CA VAL A 1141 -14.46 -13.18 -57.33
C VAL A 1141 -14.87 -13.25 -58.81
N SER A 1142 -14.92 -14.48 -59.34
CA SER A 1142 -15.34 -14.78 -60.72
C SER A 1142 -16.22 -16.04 -60.72
N PRO A 1143 -17.23 -16.13 -61.60
CA PRO A 1143 -18.05 -17.34 -61.74
C PRO A 1143 -17.31 -18.53 -62.39
N ALA A 1144 -16.12 -18.30 -62.96
CA ALA A 1144 -15.29 -19.32 -63.60
C ALA A 1144 -13.92 -19.42 -62.92
N GLN A 1145 -13.25 -20.57 -63.05
CA GLN A 1145 -11.87 -20.77 -62.60
C GLN A 1145 -10.92 -19.79 -63.28
N VAL A 1146 -10.02 -19.16 -62.50
CA VAL A 1146 -9.07 -18.16 -63.00
C VAL A 1146 -7.66 -18.58 -62.64
N THR A 1147 -6.75 -18.59 -63.61
CA THR A 1147 -5.33 -18.82 -63.34
C THR A 1147 -4.63 -17.47 -63.15
N VAL A 1148 -3.87 -17.32 -62.08
CA VAL A 1148 -3.01 -16.14 -61.83
C VAL A 1148 -1.57 -16.56 -62.10
N MET A 1149 -0.86 -15.82 -62.93
CA MET A 1149 0.56 -16.06 -63.20
C MET A 1149 1.38 -14.87 -62.67
N PRO A 1150 2.01 -14.96 -61.48
CA PRO A 1150 3.01 -14.00 -61.07
C PRO A 1150 4.28 -14.09 -61.92
N ASP A 1151 4.89 -12.95 -62.22
CA ASP A 1151 6.23 -12.90 -62.82
C ASP A 1151 7.25 -12.91 -61.68
N VAL A 1152 8.10 -13.96 -61.62
CA VAL A 1152 9.12 -14.12 -60.58
C VAL A 1152 10.51 -14.02 -61.19
N SER A 1153 11.36 -13.19 -60.59
CA SER A 1153 12.77 -13.05 -60.94
C SER A 1153 13.65 -13.29 -59.72
N VAL A 1154 14.69 -14.11 -59.91
CA VAL A 1154 15.68 -14.45 -58.89
C VAL A 1154 17.02 -13.87 -59.32
N ASN A 1155 17.54 -12.96 -58.52
CA ASN A 1155 18.79 -12.26 -58.80
C ASN A 1155 19.94 -12.92 -58.04
N TYR A 1156 20.97 -13.29 -58.79
CA TYR A 1156 22.21 -13.85 -58.26
C TYR A 1156 23.35 -12.85 -58.46
N ARG A 1157 24.30 -12.81 -57.52
CA ARG A 1157 25.38 -11.82 -57.56
C ARG A 1157 26.35 -11.97 -58.74
N ASN A 1158 26.58 -13.21 -59.19
CA ASN A 1158 27.57 -13.56 -60.21
C ASN A 1158 27.00 -14.46 -61.34
N LEU A 1159 25.67 -14.62 -61.41
CA LEU A 1159 25.00 -15.44 -62.43
C LEU A 1159 23.88 -14.62 -63.10
N PRO A 1160 23.47 -14.96 -64.34
CA PRO A 1160 22.31 -14.36 -65.00
C PRO A 1160 21.03 -14.49 -64.15
N VAL A 1161 20.12 -13.53 -64.31
CA VAL A 1161 18.82 -13.52 -63.61
C VAL A 1161 18.01 -14.76 -64.02
N GLY A 1162 17.65 -15.58 -63.04
CA GLY A 1162 16.72 -16.69 -63.25
C GLY A 1162 15.28 -16.15 -63.30
N THR A 1163 14.51 -16.54 -64.30
CA THR A 1163 13.08 -16.18 -64.37
C THR A 1163 12.21 -17.42 -64.26
N ALA A 1164 11.19 -17.35 -63.42
CA ALA A 1164 10.20 -18.40 -63.23
C ALA A 1164 8.80 -17.80 -63.37
N LYS A 1165 7.88 -18.55 -63.97
CA LYS A 1165 6.48 -18.15 -64.13
C LYS A 1165 5.56 -19.20 -63.54
N PRO A 1166 5.55 -19.32 -62.20
CA PRO A 1166 4.65 -20.25 -61.55
C PRO A 1166 3.20 -19.76 -61.71
N TYR A 1167 2.23 -20.65 -61.53
CA TYR A 1167 0.81 -20.33 -61.68
C TYR A 1167 0.03 -20.69 -60.41
N MET A 1168 -1.02 -19.93 -60.12
CA MET A 1168 -1.97 -20.16 -59.04
C MET A 1168 -3.36 -20.36 -59.64
N THR A 1169 -4.17 -21.23 -59.05
CA THR A 1169 -5.53 -21.47 -59.53
C THR A 1169 -6.54 -20.94 -58.52
N LEU A 1170 -7.36 -19.97 -58.93
CA LEU A 1170 -8.49 -19.48 -58.15
C LEU A 1170 -9.73 -20.32 -58.47
N MET A 1171 -10.34 -20.92 -57.46
CA MET A 1171 -11.53 -21.75 -57.59
C MET A 1171 -12.77 -21.03 -57.04
N PRO A 1172 -13.90 -21.00 -57.77
CA PRO A 1172 -15.16 -20.57 -57.19
C PRO A 1172 -15.55 -21.56 -56.08
N VAL A 1173 -15.94 -21.04 -54.92
CA VAL A 1173 -16.42 -21.88 -53.82
C VAL A 1173 -17.70 -22.58 -54.28
N ALA A 1174 -17.71 -23.91 -54.34
CA ALA A 1174 -18.94 -24.66 -54.55
C ALA A 1174 -19.91 -24.25 -53.44
N LYS A 1175 -21.12 -23.78 -53.81
CA LYS A 1175 -22.17 -23.52 -52.82
C LYS A 1175 -22.38 -24.81 -52.03
N LYS A 1176 -21.81 -24.91 -50.82
CA LYS A 1176 -22.27 -25.87 -49.83
C LYS A 1176 -23.70 -25.44 -49.53
N GLU A 1177 -24.66 -26.26 -49.95
CA GLU A 1177 -26.02 -26.18 -49.41
C GLU A 1177 -25.88 -26.23 -47.88
N VAL A 1178 -26.26 -25.15 -47.24
CA VAL A 1178 -26.22 -24.97 -45.78
C VAL A 1178 -27.28 -25.82 -45.13
#